data_AF-A0A8H7NIU1-F1
#
_entry.id   AF-A0A8H7NIU1-F1
#
_cell.length_a   1.000
_cell.length_b   1.000
_cell.length_c   1.000
_cell.angle_alpha   90.00
_cell.angle_beta   90.00
_cell.angle_gamma   90.00
#
_symmetry.space_group_name_H-M   'P 1'
#
loop_
_entity.id
_entity.type
_entity.pdbx_description
1 polymer ?
#
loop_
_entity_poly.entity_id
_entity_poly.type
_entity_poly.pdbx_seq_one_letter_code
_entity_poly.pdbx_strand_id
1 'polypeptide(L)'
;MEDLLAEIEQSSAEDDDDNESIDGLSPEEREDESSTRIEWLRQKTVEKADNKYLDRIMSLPGLEDVKAMFLHAKAKIQASTRRETCLKKENFDVCFTGGQGTGKSTCANLYAKFLVSIGLFKPPAGNTGIHKASSYYFAKTSTLESMRQISATCGGCIVVLDDAHLIDKDDYNLWSFFTRAKELPGIIVIVLAGDAEAGLTDQLTHRAVVEHHFPVYKLPNYSEELLRSIFHGMVRKWFNKKMKLAGEVDDLYVKILVRRILRGTSEKSFANIWPLKKAFIEACKRQVERFHHARREGLYLEDYFLNKEDLLGKPPCLKPEKSTAWKELQGLLGLENVKQSILSVVHQVNQNYEREMKGLEPLYASANRVFLGSPGTGKTTVAKLYGKILADFGLLSKGDVIIKNPSDLIDRYIGGSEQNTKEALAEAKGSVLIIDDAHMLDPGKRSTGSKNGDFRGAILDTLVAEVTGAPGEDRCVILCGYSAHMKEMYANCNPGFARRFPLDTAFVFEDFDIDTLGKIFDYRLEKEKLVATEKARQVAMDMLSRASVRPNFGNGGEVVNLISKAIMARTKRMADNMDFGDTKEQTVDATDKKTNGEDKKVDLDEKSSNADETIKTDLDETPLLPEDFDPDWDRNTRAVANTRALFEGFIGYEEIISKFESYQYMAQGMRLRGIDPRPYIPFTYVFKGPPGTGKTSTSRKLGQIFYDMGLLAAPDVVEVSASQLIGEYCGQTAPKTERLLESALGKVLFIDEAYRLASSSGYAEEAVSELVDAVTKPKYSRKLIIVLAGYEEDMDRLMRFNPGMKSRFATEFTFKPLRAEQCLEQLRAVVGKVGITIQNTREMDSATRGNLMGTLSRLNGEKGWASGRSVETLGEKLIAHIFKECAMKGYTGDELIVTGKELITILFGSVIARHGAARFNSGPMGARQIKTLKDLEGYE
;
A
#
# COMPACT_ATOMS: atom_id res chain seq x y z
N MET A 1 8.54 -13.21 -40.27
CA MET A 1 8.78 -11.87 -39.66
C MET A 1 9.74 -12.03 -38.48
N GLU A 2 9.50 -12.96 -37.56
CA GLU A 2 10.54 -13.48 -36.66
C GLU A 2 11.69 -14.12 -37.45
N ASP A 3 11.42 -14.85 -38.53
CA ASP A 3 12.49 -15.38 -39.41
C ASP A 3 13.31 -14.29 -40.12
N LEU A 4 12.70 -13.12 -40.40
CA LEU A 4 13.38 -11.96 -40.99
C LEU A 4 14.21 -11.21 -39.93
N LEU A 5 13.72 -11.13 -38.70
CA LEU A 5 14.46 -10.61 -37.55
C LEU A 5 15.62 -11.54 -37.16
N ALA A 6 15.42 -12.85 -37.25
CA ALA A 6 16.43 -13.87 -37.06
C ALA A 6 17.45 -13.87 -38.21
N GLU A 7 17.03 -13.69 -39.46
CA GLU A 7 17.94 -13.48 -40.60
C GLU A 7 18.74 -12.19 -40.47
N ILE A 8 18.21 -11.12 -39.86
CA ILE A 8 18.94 -9.85 -39.64
C ILE A 8 19.88 -9.95 -38.41
N GLU A 9 19.48 -10.65 -37.36
CA GLU A 9 20.37 -10.99 -36.24
C GLU A 9 21.49 -11.95 -36.70
N GLN A 10 21.19 -12.88 -37.61
CA GLN A 10 22.18 -13.77 -38.24
C GLN A 10 23.01 -13.08 -39.33
N SER A 11 22.46 -12.15 -40.12
CA SER A 11 23.24 -11.37 -41.10
C SER A 11 24.24 -10.45 -40.40
N SER A 12 23.95 -10.03 -39.17
CA SER A 12 24.92 -9.31 -38.34
C SER A 12 26.10 -10.18 -37.84
N ALA A 13 25.97 -11.51 -37.93
CA ALA A 13 27.01 -12.47 -37.58
C ALA A 13 27.78 -13.01 -38.81
N GLU A 14 27.21 -12.93 -40.01
CA GLU A 14 27.81 -13.47 -41.24
C GLU A 14 28.24 -12.44 -42.30
N ASP A 15 27.90 -11.16 -42.16
CA ASP A 15 28.41 -10.12 -43.07
C ASP A 15 29.85 -9.71 -42.71
N ASP A 16 30.80 -10.55 -43.14
CA ASP A 16 32.18 -10.20 -43.50
C ASP A 16 32.21 -9.26 -44.74
N ASP A 17 31.24 -8.35 -44.88
CA ASP A 17 31.29 -7.28 -45.89
C ASP A 17 32.21 -6.17 -45.38
N ASP A 18 33.50 -6.49 -45.43
CA ASP A 18 34.61 -5.72 -44.89
C ASP A 18 34.76 -4.31 -45.51
N ASN A 19 33.87 -3.86 -46.39
CA ASN A 19 34.15 -2.79 -47.36
C ASN A 19 33.50 -1.41 -47.16
N GLU A 20 32.44 -1.20 -46.37
CA GLU A 20 31.74 0.12 -46.40
C GLU A 20 31.14 0.61 -45.08
N SER A 21 31.47 1.87 -44.72
CA SER A 21 31.18 2.61 -43.47
C SER A 21 29.75 2.42 -42.95
N ILE A 22 29.53 2.58 -41.63
CA ILE A 22 28.20 2.41 -41.01
C ILE A 22 27.16 3.34 -41.65
N ASP A 23 27.60 4.50 -42.13
CA ASP A 23 26.83 5.54 -42.81
C ASP A 23 26.94 5.49 -44.35
N GLY A 24 27.69 4.54 -44.91
CA GLY A 24 27.87 4.34 -46.37
C GLY A 24 28.64 5.45 -47.08
N LEU A 25 29.27 6.38 -46.33
CA LEU A 25 30.11 7.45 -46.85
C LEU A 25 31.59 7.03 -46.90
N SER A 26 32.25 7.31 -48.02
CA SER A 26 33.70 7.17 -48.10
C SER A 26 34.40 8.28 -47.28
N PRO A 27 35.69 8.11 -46.93
CA PRO A 27 36.48 9.20 -46.32
C PRO A 27 36.54 10.46 -47.18
N GLU A 28 36.27 10.38 -48.48
CA GLU A 28 36.31 11.51 -49.43
C GLU A 28 34.95 12.22 -49.53
N GLU A 29 33.84 11.48 -49.38
CA GLU A 29 32.47 12.02 -49.44
C GLU A 29 32.03 12.73 -48.15
N ARG A 30 32.82 12.63 -47.08
CA ARG A 30 32.51 13.18 -45.76
C ARG A 30 32.94 14.66 -45.69
N GLU A 31 32.11 15.53 -45.13
CA GLU A 31 32.41 16.97 -44.95
C GLU A 31 32.74 17.30 -43.49
N ASP A 32 33.67 16.57 -42.87
CA ASP A 32 34.10 16.82 -41.47
C ASP A 32 35.51 17.45 -41.40
N GLU A 33 35.73 18.44 -40.52
CA GLU A 33 37.02 19.15 -40.28
C GLU A 33 38.06 18.34 -39.46
N SER A 34 37.96 17.01 -39.47
CA SER A 34 38.88 16.12 -38.75
C SER A 34 40.32 16.28 -39.27
N SER A 35 41.23 16.75 -38.41
CA SER A 35 42.65 16.96 -38.76
C SER A 35 43.34 15.65 -39.14
N THR A 36 42.97 14.55 -38.49
CA THR A 36 43.51 13.21 -38.76
C THR A 36 43.04 12.65 -40.10
N ARG A 37 41.76 12.86 -40.45
CA ARG A 37 41.22 12.51 -41.78
C ARG A 37 41.92 13.27 -42.90
N ILE A 38 42.13 14.59 -42.72
CA ILE A 38 42.82 15.43 -43.70
C ILE A 38 44.25 14.95 -43.92
N GLU A 39 44.97 14.60 -42.84
CA GLU A 39 46.33 14.04 -42.94
C GLU A 39 46.34 12.68 -43.66
N TRP A 40 45.34 11.81 -43.44
CA TRP A 40 45.22 10.56 -44.20
C TRP A 40 44.95 10.79 -45.69
N LEU A 41 44.05 11.73 -46.04
CA LEU A 41 43.78 12.12 -47.44
C LEU A 41 45.03 12.71 -48.10
N ARG A 42 45.83 13.48 -47.36
CA ARG A 42 47.15 13.94 -47.82
C ARG A 42 48.09 12.77 -48.08
N GLN A 43 48.17 11.78 -47.19
CA GLN A 43 49.02 10.60 -47.41
C GLN A 43 48.56 9.76 -48.62
N LYS A 44 47.25 9.65 -48.86
CA LYS A 44 46.72 9.00 -50.07
C LYS A 44 47.12 9.74 -51.34
N THR A 45 46.98 11.06 -51.36
CA THR A 45 47.26 11.88 -52.55
C THR A 45 48.75 12.03 -52.82
N VAL A 46 49.56 12.25 -51.79
CA VAL A 46 51.00 12.54 -51.90
C VAL A 46 51.85 11.27 -51.88
N GLU A 47 51.58 10.35 -50.96
CA GLU A 47 52.41 9.15 -50.76
C GLU A 47 51.86 7.93 -51.51
N LYS A 48 50.70 8.05 -52.18
CA LYS A 48 49.95 6.94 -52.80
C LYS A 48 49.72 5.78 -51.81
N ALA A 49 49.58 6.11 -50.53
CA ALA A 49 49.29 5.12 -49.50
C ALA A 49 47.87 4.58 -49.70
N ASP A 50 47.70 3.27 -49.63
CA ASP A 50 46.39 2.63 -49.70
C ASP A 50 46.24 1.63 -48.55
N ASN A 51 45.15 1.74 -47.81
CA ASN A 51 44.80 0.81 -46.74
C ASN A 51 43.31 0.90 -46.43
N LYS A 52 42.60 -0.17 -46.77
CA LYS A 52 41.16 -0.35 -46.58
C LYS A 52 40.70 -0.15 -45.13
N TYR A 53 41.48 -0.57 -44.13
CA TYR A 53 41.09 -0.48 -42.72
C TYR A 53 41.29 0.94 -42.16
N LEU A 54 42.30 1.65 -42.65
CA LEU A 54 42.48 3.07 -42.35
C LEU A 54 41.38 3.91 -42.99
N ASP A 55 40.99 3.62 -44.23
CA ASP A 55 39.83 4.26 -44.84
C ASP A 55 38.58 4.06 -44.00
N ARG A 56 38.39 2.84 -43.52
CA ARG A 56 37.27 2.52 -42.65
C ARG A 56 37.28 3.32 -41.34
N ILE A 57 38.40 3.38 -40.61
CA ILE A 57 38.42 4.14 -39.34
C ILE A 57 38.27 5.66 -39.59
N MET A 58 38.85 6.16 -40.68
CA MET A 58 38.76 7.58 -41.05
C MET A 58 37.36 7.97 -41.54
N SER A 59 36.61 7.01 -42.08
CA SER A 59 35.20 7.18 -42.43
C SER A 59 34.28 7.26 -41.23
N LEU A 60 34.68 6.82 -40.02
CA LEU A 60 33.81 6.86 -38.85
C LEU A 60 33.65 8.30 -38.31
N PRO A 61 32.45 8.70 -37.86
CA PRO A 61 32.23 10.00 -37.26
C PRO A 61 33.01 10.19 -35.94
N GLY A 62 33.64 11.34 -35.74
CA GLY A 62 34.36 11.66 -34.50
C GLY A 62 35.60 10.79 -34.26
N LEU A 63 35.84 10.39 -33.01
CA LEU A 63 36.94 9.48 -32.60
C LEU A 63 38.36 9.94 -32.98
N GLU A 64 38.65 11.24 -32.84
CA GLU A 64 39.95 11.82 -33.22
C GLU A 64 41.13 11.14 -32.54
N ASP A 65 41.04 10.82 -31.24
CA ASP A 65 42.12 10.15 -30.51
C ASP A 65 42.42 8.75 -31.07
N VAL A 66 41.37 8.01 -31.44
CA VAL A 66 41.51 6.68 -32.04
C VAL A 66 42.09 6.81 -33.46
N LYS A 67 41.61 7.75 -34.27
CA LYS A 67 42.15 7.99 -35.61
C LYS A 67 43.62 8.39 -35.58
N ALA A 68 44.00 9.27 -34.65
CA ALA A 68 45.38 9.68 -34.41
C ALA A 68 46.25 8.49 -34.00
N MET A 69 45.75 7.60 -33.14
CA MET A 69 46.44 6.37 -32.75
C MET A 69 46.71 5.46 -33.96
N PHE A 70 45.76 5.25 -34.87
CA PHE A 70 45.98 4.43 -36.08
C PHE A 70 47.09 5.02 -36.97
N LEU A 71 47.09 6.34 -37.18
CA LEU A 71 48.14 7.02 -37.95
C LEU A 71 49.50 6.95 -37.24
N HIS A 72 49.52 7.09 -35.92
CA HIS A 72 50.74 6.96 -35.12
C HIS A 72 51.30 5.54 -35.19
N ALA A 73 50.45 4.51 -35.09
CA ALA A 73 50.85 3.12 -35.27
C ALA A 73 51.39 2.84 -36.68
N LYS A 74 50.74 3.37 -37.74
CA LYS A 74 51.25 3.31 -39.12
C LYS A 74 52.64 3.92 -39.22
N ALA A 75 52.80 5.16 -38.75
CA ALA A 75 54.06 5.89 -38.82
C ALA A 75 55.18 5.15 -38.06
N LYS A 76 54.85 4.58 -36.89
CA LYS A 76 55.76 3.81 -36.05
C LYS A 76 56.23 2.53 -36.74
N ILE A 77 55.32 1.76 -37.35
CA ILE A 77 55.69 0.54 -38.09
C ILE A 77 56.54 0.91 -39.30
N GLN A 78 56.13 1.90 -40.10
CA GLN A 78 56.88 2.33 -41.28
C GLN A 78 58.26 2.90 -40.95
N ALA A 79 58.41 3.61 -39.82
CA ALA A 79 59.71 4.10 -39.35
C ALA A 79 60.62 2.93 -38.97
N SER A 80 60.09 1.93 -38.26
CA SER A 80 60.84 0.74 -37.87
C SER A 80 61.22 -0.15 -39.05
N THR A 81 60.33 -0.30 -40.03
CA THR A 81 60.63 -1.03 -41.28
C THR A 81 61.73 -0.32 -42.08
N ARG A 82 61.71 1.01 -42.17
CA ARG A 82 62.77 1.79 -42.86
C ARG A 82 64.12 1.76 -42.16
N ARG A 83 64.12 1.61 -40.83
CA ARG A 83 65.34 1.54 -40.00
C ARG A 83 65.88 0.11 -39.83
N GLU A 84 65.21 -0.88 -40.42
CA GLU A 84 65.51 -2.32 -40.22
C GLU A 84 65.56 -2.73 -38.74
N THR A 85 64.81 -2.04 -37.86
CA THR A 85 64.76 -2.36 -36.43
C THR A 85 63.71 -3.42 -36.14
N CYS A 86 63.99 -4.32 -35.20
CA CYS A 86 63.07 -5.39 -34.82
C CYS A 86 61.74 -4.84 -34.26
N LEU A 87 60.64 -5.06 -34.98
CA LEU A 87 59.26 -4.78 -34.53
C LEU A 87 58.88 -5.57 -33.26
N LYS A 88 59.61 -6.67 -32.96
CA LYS A 88 59.48 -7.55 -31.78
C LYS A 88 59.93 -6.91 -30.45
N LYS A 89 60.17 -5.61 -30.41
CA LYS A 89 60.51 -4.87 -29.17
C LYS A 89 59.54 -3.73 -28.91
N GLU A 90 58.61 -3.49 -29.82
CA GLU A 90 57.67 -2.39 -29.78
C GLU A 90 56.33 -2.86 -29.22
N ASN A 91 55.71 -2.06 -28.35
CA ASN A 91 54.39 -2.33 -27.82
C ASN A 91 53.30 -1.79 -28.77
N PHE A 92 52.34 -2.65 -29.12
CA PHE A 92 51.17 -2.33 -29.94
C PHE A 92 49.85 -2.66 -29.23
N ASP A 93 49.90 -3.06 -27.96
CA ASP A 93 48.73 -3.39 -27.14
C ASP A 93 47.86 -2.15 -26.93
N VAL A 94 46.54 -2.32 -26.92
CA VAL A 94 45.57 -1.22 -26.81
C VAL A 94 44.34 -1.68 -26.02
N CYS A 95 43.77 -0.76 -25.22
CA CYS A 95 42.49 -0.95 -24.57
C CYS A 95 41.48 0.11 -25.01
N PHE A 96 40.32 -0.32 -25.53
CA PHE A 96 39.20 0.54 -25.90
C PHE A 96 38.12 0.48 -24.83
N THR A 97 37.76 1.65 -24.28
CA THR A 97 36.76 1.79 -23.21
C THR A 97 35.62 2.75 -23.60
N GLY A 98 34.48 2.69 -22.91
CA GLY A 98 33.29 3.54 -23.19
C GLY A 98 31.96 2.85 -22.82
N GLY A 99 30.81 3.43 -23.19
CA GLY A 99 29.49 2.83 -22.95
C GLY A 99 29.05 1.82 -24.04
N GLN A 100 27.94 1.12 -23.85
CA GLN A 100 27.41 0.19 -24.86
C GLN A 100 27.12 0.92 -26.19
N GLY A 101 27.38 0.24 -27.32
CA GLY A 101 27.08 0.77 -28.65
C GLY A 101 27.98 1.93 -29.14
N THR A 102 29.07 2.28 -28.46
CA THR A 102 30.04 3.29 -28.94
C THR A 102 30.93 2.78 -30.08
N GLY A 103 30.92 1.48 -30.39
CA GLY A 103 31.72 0.90 -31.48
C GLY A 103 33.11 0.37 -31.05
N LYS A 104 33.34 0.10 -29.76
CA LYS A 104 34.63 -0.38 -29.25
C LYS A 104 35.12 -1.67 -29.90
N SER A 105 34.27 -2.70 -29.95
CA SER A 105 34.60 -3.98 -30.56
C SER A 105 34.88 -3.83 -32.05
N THR A 106 34.19 -2.91 -32.71
CA THR A 106 34.48 -2.55 -34.10
C THR A 106 35.87 -1.92 -34.24
N CYS A 107 36.23 -0.96 -33.36
CA CYS A 107 37.56 -0.35 -33.35
C CYS A 107 38.67 -1.36 -33.04
N ALA A 108 38.44 -2.27 -32.08
CA ALA A 108 39.37 -3.34 -31.72
C ALA A 108 39.64 -4.29 -32.89
N ASN A 109 38.58 -4.73 -33.56
CA ASN A 109 38.67 -5.60 -34.73
C ASN A 109 39.36 -4.89 -35.92
N LEU A 110 39.03 -3.62 -36.17
CA LEU A 110 39.68 -2.84 -37.23
C LEU A 110 41.17 -2.63 -36.95
N TYR A 111 41.55 -2.40 -35.69
CA TYR A 111 42.95 -2.24 -35.31
C TYR A 111 43.73 -3.54 -35.49
N ALA A 112 43.17 -4.69 -35.10
CA ALA A 112 43.78 -5.99 -35.35
C ALA A 112 43.99 -6.29 -36.85
N LYS A 113 42.94 -6.10 -37.66
CA LYS A 113 43.03 -6.28 -39.13
C LYS A 113 44.03 -5.29 -39.77
N PHE A 114 44.06 -4.06 -39.29
CA PHE A 114 44.99 -3.02 -39.71
C PHE A 114 46.47 -3.41 -39.46
N LEU A 115 46.80 -3.88 -38.25
CA LEU A 115 48.18 -4.28 -37.92
C LEU A 115 48.68 -5.43 -38.80
N VAL A 116 47.82 -6.40 -39.09
CA VAL A 116 48.15 -7.50 -40.03
C VAL A 116 48.35 -6.95 -41.45
N SER A 117 47.49 -6.03 -41.91
CA SER A 117 47.57 -5.46 -43.27
C SER A 117 48.86 -4.68 -43.55
N ILE A 118 49.42 -4.01 -42.53
CA ILE A 118 50.68 -3.27 -42.66
C ILE A 118 51.91 -4.22 -42.56
N GLY A 119 51.68 -5.49 -42.21
CA GLY A 119 52.72 -6.50 -42.17
C GLY A 119 53.45 -6.59 -40.82
N LEU A 120 52.77 -6.26 -39.71
CA LEU A 120 53.31 -6.53 -38.36
C LEU A 120 53.59 -8.04 -38.18
N PHE A 121 52.70 -8.88 -38.72
CA PHE A 121 52.82 -10.33 -38.76
C PHE A 121 52.63 -10.83 -40.19
N LYS A 122 53.37 -11.90 -40.56
CA LYS A 122 53.16 -12.64 -41.81
C LYS A 122 52.65 -14.05 -41.45
N PRO A 123 51.33 -14.25 -41.32
CA PRO A 123 50.81 -15.55 -40.97
C PRO A 123 51.04 -16.57 -42.13
N PRO A 124 51.19 -17.87 -41.81
CA PRO A 124 51.26 -18.91 -42.83
C PRO A 124 49.95 -18.99 -43.64
N ALA A 125 50.04 -19.44 -44.89
CA ALA A 125 48.91 -19.48 -45.82
C ALA A 125 47.68 -20.19 -45.21
N GLY A 126 46.56 -19.47 -45.09
CA GLY A 126 45.29 -19.98 -44.56
C GLY A 126 44.92 -19.53 -43.14
N ASN A 127 45.77 -18.79 -42.43
CA ASN A 127 45.46 -18.24 -41.11
C ASN A 127 45.55 -16.70 -41.11
N THR A 128 44.63 -16.00 -40.44
CA THR A 128 44.64 -14.54 -40.31
C THR A 128 45.60 -14.05 -39.23
N GLY A 129 45.99 -14.93 -38.29
CA GLY A 129 46.80 -14.57 -37.12
C GLY A 129 46.05 -13.76 -36.07
N ILE A 130 44.72 -13.59 -36.22
CA ILE A 130 43.84 -12.86 -35.31
C ILE A 130 42.97 -13.88 -34.58
N HIS A 131 43.04 -13.89 -33.25
CA HIS A 131 42.21 -14.71 -32.38
C HIS A 131 41.22 -13.83 -31.63
N LYS A 132 39.93 -13.98 -31.97
CA LYS A 132 38.84 -13.37 -31.22
C LYS A 132 38.38 -14.33 -30.14
N ALA A 133 38.29 -13.85 -28.91
CA ALA A 133 37.73 -14.63 -27.82
C ALA A 133 36.85 -13.75 -26.94
N SER A 134 35.72 -14.30 -26.50
CA SER A 134 34.97 -13.73 -25.40
C SER A 134 35.70 -14.01 -24.10
N SER A 135 35.67 -13.03 -23.20
CA SER A 135 36.26 -13.11 -21.85
C SER A 135 35.86 -14.38 -21.09
N TYR A 136 34.63 -14.88 -21.29
CA TYR A 136 34.14 -16.12 -20.67
C TYR A 136 34.86 -17.39 -21.17
N TYR A 137 35.20 -17.46 -22.46
CA TYR A 137 35.86 -18.62 -23.05
C TYR A 137 37.38 -18.58 -22.94
N PHE A 138 37.95 -17.40 -22.68
CA PHE A 138 39.39 -17.22 -22.57
C PHE A 138 39.97 -17.83 -21.30
N ALA A 139 39.20 -17.92 -20.21
CA ALA A 139 39.62 -18.50 -18.93
C ALA A 139 39.88 -20.02 -18.98
N LYS A 140 39.51 -20.72 -20.07
CA LYS A 140 39.80 -22.15 -20.24
C LYS A 140 41.25 -22.36 -20.67
N THR A 141 41.97 -23.20 -19.92
CA THR A 141 43.39 -23.54 -20.12
C THR A 141 43.73 -24.02 -21.54
N SER A 142 42.80 -24.69 -22.23
CA SER A 142 42.98 -25.16 -23.61
C SER A 142 43.15 -24.04 -24.63
N THR A 143 42.54 -22.87 -24.40
CA THR A 143 42.65 -21.69 -25.28
C THR A 143 44.05 -21.09 -25.21
N LEU A 144 44.63 -21.04 -24.01
CA LEU A 144 45.99 -20.53 -23.77
C LEU A 144 47.07 -21.43 -24.38
N GLU A 145 46.92 -22.76 -24.29
CA GLU A 145 47.84 -23.71 -24.93
C GLU A 145 47.79 -23.62 -26.47
N SER A 146 46.58 -23.50 -27.03
CA SER A 146 46.39 -23.31 -28.47
C SER A 146 47.06 -22.02 -28.96
N MET A 147 46.95 -20.93 -28.21
CA MET A 147 47.62 -19.65 -28.53
C MET A 147 49.14 -19.76 -28.45
N ARG A 148 49.69 -20.50 -27.48
CA ARG A 148 51.13 -20.77 -27.39
C ARG A 148 51.62 -21.53 -28.62
N GLN A 149 50.89 -22.57 -29.04
CA GLN A 149 51.26 -23.36 -30.22
C GLN A 149 51.20 -22.55 -31.51
N ILE A 150 50.20 -21.69 -31.67
CA ILE A 150 50.05 -20.83 -32.85
C ILE A 150 51.12 -19.73 -32.86
N SER A 151 51.42 -19.11 -31.72
CA SER A 151 52.49 -18.09 -31.62
C SER A 151 53.87 -18.65 -31.98
N ALA A 152 54.16 -19.89 -31.57
CA ALA A 152 55.40 -20.59 -31.90
C ALA A 152 55.51 -20.96 -33.39
N THR A 153 54.39 -21.21 -34.06
CA THR A 153 54.34 -21.67 -35.46
C THR A 153 54.27 -20.50 -36.46
N CYS A 154 53.62 -19.39 -36.10
CA CYS A 154 53.30 -18.28 -37.01
C CYS A 154 54.18 -17.03 -36.82
N GLY A 155 55.10 -17.03 -35.86
CA GLY A 155 55.98 -15.88 -35.59
C GLY A 155 55.31 -14.71 -34.86
N GLY A 156 54.04 -14.87 -34.47
CA GLY A 156 53.26 -13.96 -33.62
C GLY A 156 51.74 -14.14 -33.75
N CYS A 157 50.96 -13.57 -32.83
CA CYS A 157 49.50 -13.59 -32.84
C CYS A 157 48.88 -12.31 -32.25
N ILE A 158 47.69 -11.92 -32.74
CA ILE A 158 46.87 -10.84 -32.16
C ILE A 158 45.69 -11.47 -31.44
N VAL A 159 45.47 -11.07 -30.18
CA VAL A 159 44.35 -11.50 -29.35
C VAL A 159 43.40 -10.32 -29.17
N VAL A 160 42.16 -10.47 -29.64
CA VAL A 160 41.09 -9.50 -29.43
C VAL A 160 40.14 -10.06 -28.37
N LEU A 161 40.05 -9.36 -27.25
CA LEU A 161 39.14 -9.68 -26.14
C LEU A 161 38.01 -8.67 -26.09
N ASP A 162 36.82 -9.16 -26.44
CA ASP A 162 35.58 -8.41 -26.26
C ASP A 162 35.01 -8.65 -24.84
N ASP A 163 34.30 -7.65 -24.33
CA ASP A 163 33.71 -7.60 -23.00
C ASP A 163 34.71 -7.87 -21.86
N ALA A 164 35.90 -7.26 -21.96
CA ALA A 164 36.98 -7.44 -21.00
C ALA A 164 36.60 -7.09 -19.54
N HIS A 165 35.54 -6.32 -19.32
CA HIS A 165 35.02 -6.01 -17.98
C HIS A 165 34.43 -7.23 -17.25
N LEU A 166 34.01 -8.26 -17.98
CA LEU A 166 33.47 -9.51 -17.41
C LEU A 166 34.56 -10.47 -16.89
N ILE A 167 35.83 -10.10 -17.05
CA ILE A 167 36.95 -10.84 -16.50
C ILE A 167 36.88 -10.78 -14.97
N ASP A 168 36.99 -11.93 -14.31
CA ASP A 168 37.06 -11.98 -12.85
C ASP A 168 38.38 -11.32 -12.36
N LYS A 169 38.28 -10.50 -11.31
CA LYS A 169 39.43 -9.79 -10.72
C LYS A 169 40.49 -10.77 -10.21
N ASP A 170 40.06 -11.97 -9.80
CA ASP A 170 40.91 -12.98 -9.16
C ASP A 170 41.43 -14.07 -10.13
N ASP A 171 41.16 -13.98 -11.44
CA ASP A 171 41.62 -15.00 -12.40
C ASP A 171 43.14 -14.94 -12.62
N TYR A 172 43.88 -15.73 -11.84
CA TYR A 172 45.34 -15.82 -11.90
C TYR A 172 45.88 -16.25 -13.26
N ASN A 173 45.15 -17.08 -14.02
CA ASN A 173 45.61 -17.63 -15.29
C ASN A 173 45.61 -16.56 -16.40
N LEU A 174 44.60 -15.70 -16.42
CA LEU A 174 44.52 -14.60 -17.36
C LEU A 174 45.58 -13.53 -17.08
N TRP A 175 45.71 -13.10 -15.82
CA TRP A 175 46.68 -12.06 -15.46
C TRP A 175 48.13 -12.53 -15.59
N SER A 176 48.39 -13.82 -15.36
CA SER A 176 49.71 -14.41 -15.64
C SER A 176 49.99 -14.50 -17.14
N PHE A 177 48.98 -14.73 -17.98
CA PHE A 177 49.11 -14.62 -19.43
C PHE A 177 49.48 -13.20 -19.88
N PHE A 178 48.80 -12.16 -19.38
CA PHE A 178 49.16 -10.77 -19.70
C PHE A 178 50.56 -10.40 -19.22
N THR A 179 50.94 -10.85 -18.02
CA THR A 179 52.30 -10.63 -17.48
C THR A 179 53.36 -11.30 -18.35
N ARG A 180 53.08 -12.47 -18.92
CA ARG A 180 53.98 -13.19 -19.81
C ARG A 180 53.97 -12.65 -21.24
N ALA A 181 52.83 -12.15 -21.72
CA ALA A 181 52.73 -11.46 -23.02
C ALA A 181 53.64 -10.22 -23.05
N LYS A 182 53.77 -9.52 -21.91
CA LYS A 182 54.72 -8.40 -21.73
C LYS A 182 56.19 -8.79 -21.97
N GLU A 183 56.57 -10.04 -21.76
CA GLU A 183 57.94 -10.53 -22.02
C GLU A 183 58.21 -10.78 -23.52
N LEU A 184 57.18 -10.73 -24.37
CA LEU A 184 57.24 -10.98 -25.81
C LEU A 184 56.54 -9.85 -26.63
N PRO A 185 56.95 -8.57 -26.45
CA PRO A 185 56.30 -7.44 -27.11
C PRO A 185 56.41 -7.55 -28.64
N GLY A 186 55.31 -7.32 -29.36
CA GLY A 186 55.29 -7.39 -30.83
C GLY A 186 55.38 -8.81 -31.41
N ILE A 187 55.39 -9.85 -30.57
CA ILE A 187 55.09 -11.25 -30.96
C ILE A 187 53.64 -11.57 -30.58
N ILE A 188 53.21 -11.15 -29.39
CA ILE A 188 51.81 -11.22 -28.97
C ILE A 188 51.31 -9.78 -28.85
N VAL A 189 50.19 -9.46 -29.51
CA VAL A 189 49.51 -8.17 -29.36
C VAL A 189 48.13 -8.40 -28.76
N ILE A 190 47.82 -7.70 -27.68
CA ILE A 190 46.55 -7.81 -26.98
C ILE A 190 45.73 -6.54 -27.21
N VAL A 191 44.51 -6.74 -27.72
CA VAL A 191 43.53 -5.68 -27.92
C VAL A 191 42.34 -5.96 -27.02
N LEU A 192 42.11 -5.09 -26.04
CA LEU A 192 41.00 -5.18 -25.10
C LEU A 192 39.88 -4.24 -25.50
N ALA A 193 38.63 -4.69 -25.40
CA ALA A 193 37.44 -3.84 -25.52
C ALA A 193 36.48 -4.13 -24.35
N GLY A 194 36.03 -3.09 -23.65
CA GLY A 194 35.05 -3.26 -22.58
C GLY A 194 34.51 -1.95 -22.00
N ASP A 195 33.68 -2.07 -20.97
CA ASP A 195 33.02 -0.92 -20.36
C ASP A 195 33.85 -0.35 -19.20
N ALA A 196 34.09 0.96 -19.22
CA ALA A 196 34.83 1.65 -18.17
C ALA A 196 34.05 1.67 -16.85
N GLU A 197 32.74 1.90 -16.93
CA GLU A 197 31.87 2.07 -15.75
C GLU A 197 31.54 0.71 -15.10
N ALA A 198 31.61 -0.37 -15.87
CA ALA A 198 31.49 -1.74 -15.36
C ALA A 198 32.78 -2.27 -14.68
N GLY A 199 33.76 -1.40 -14.42
CA GLY A 199 34.94 -1.73 -13.61
C GLY A 199 36.18 -2.20 -14.38
N LEU A 200 36.22 -2.11 -15.72
CA LEU A 200 37.43 -2.46 -16.48
C LEU A 200 38.62 -1.54 -16.13
N THR A 201 38.36 -0.26 -15.90
CA THR A 201 39.41 0.69 -15.48
C THR A 201 39.93 0.33 -14.10
N ASP A 202 39.05 -0.06 -13.17
CA ASP A 202 39.43 -0.53 -11.83
C ASP A 202 40.19 -1.86 -11.87
N GLN A 203 39.83 -2.77 -12.77
CA GLN A 203 40.54 -4.03 -12.99
C GLN A 203 41.98 -3.78 -13.50
N LEU A 204 42.16 -2.82 -14.41
CA LEU A 204 43.47 -2.47 -14.95
C LEU A 204 44.35 -1.74 -13.92
N THR A 205 43.77 -0.91 -13.03
CA THR A 205 44.51 -0.18 -11.98
C THR A 205 44.86 -1.05 -10.77
N HIS A 206 44.09 -2.10 -10.47
CA HIS A 206 44.33 -3.00 -9.34
C HIS A 206 45.71 -3.72 -9.40
N ARG A 207 46.33 -3.80 -10.57
CA ARG A 207 47.72 -4.27 -10.72
C ARG A 207 48.54 -3.22 -11.49
N ALA A 208 49.26 -2.37 -10.76
CA ALA A 208 50.11 -1.27 -11.26
C ALA A 208 51.07 -1.64 -12.42
N VAL A 209 51.39 -2.93 -12.60
CA VAL A 209 52.26 -3.44 -13.67
C VAL A 209 51.58 -3.45 -15.05
N VAL A 210 50.23 -3.49 -15.09
CA VAL A 210 49.42 -3.60 -16.31
C VAL A 210 48.94 -2.24 -16.82
N GLU A 211 48.66 -1.29 -15.93
CA GLU A 211 48.14 0.04 -16.27
C GLU A 211 49.04 0.81 -17.27
N HIS A 212 50.36 0.79 -17.08
CA HIS A 212 51.30 1.46 -18.00
C HIS A 212 51.57 0.71 -19.31
N HIS A 213 51.05 -0.52 -19.45
CA HIS A 213 51.29 -1.35 -20.63
C HIS A 213 50.20 -1.20 -21.69
N PHE A 214 48.96 -0.90 -21.28
CA PHE A 214 47.83 -0.72 -22.19
C PHE A 214 47.45 0.76 -22.27
N PRO A 215 47.77 1.47 -23.37
CA PRO A 215 47.16 2.76 -23.66
C PRO A 215 45.65 2.62 -23.74
N VAL A 216 44.94 3.32 -22.86
CA VAL A 216 43.47 3.31 -22.78
C VAL A 216 42.91 4.45 -23.62
N TYR A 217 42.14 4.11 -24.66
CA TYR A 217 41.40 5.07 -25.46
C TYR A 217 39.92 5.02 -25.10
N LYS A 218 39.38 6.14 -24.62
CA LYS A 218 37.97 6.27 -24.22
C LYS A 218 37.15 6.74 -25.41
N LEU A 219 36.17 5.93 -25.81
CA LEU A 219 35.18 6.31 -26.82
C LEU A 219 34.02 7.05 -26.13
N PRO A 220 33.80 8.34 -26.45
CA PRO A 220 32.70 9.11 -25.89
C PRO A 220 31.35 8.65 -26.48
N ASN A 221 30.26 9.05 -25.81
CA ASN A 221 28.93 8.88 -26.34
C ASN A 221 28.72 9.82 -27.55
N TYR A 222 27.90 9.40 -28.52
CA TYR A 222 27.64 10.20 -29.72
C TYR A 222 26.79 11.44 -29.39
N SER A 223 27.13 12.58 -29.99
CA SER A 223 26.34 13.82 -29.90
C SER A 223 25.06 13.75 -30.73
N GLU A 224 24.09 14.64 -30.46
CA GLU A 224 22.83 14.76 -31.23
C GLU A 224 23.10 14.91 -32.74
N GLU A 225 24.05 15.77 -33.12
CA GLU A 225 24.42 16.02 -34.51
C GLU A 225 24.98 14.78 -35.20
N LEU A 226 25.76 14.00 -34.45
CA LEU A 226 26.44 12.81 -34.95
C LEU A 226 25.49 11.62 -35.06
N LEU A 227 24.57 11.44 -34.11
CA LEU A 227 23.48 10.45 -34.24
C LEU A 227 22.57 10.76 -35.45
N ARG A 228 22.33 12.05 -35.72
CA ARG A 228 21.56 12.49 -36.89
C ARG A 228 22.26 12.12 -38.20
N SER A 229 23.57 12.37 -38.31
CA SER A 229 24.33 11.98 -39.51
C SER A 229 24.38 10.46 -39.71
N ILE A 230 24.53 9.69 -38.62
CA ILE A 230 24.46 8.22 -38.65
C ILE A 230 23.09 7.75 -39.16
N PHE A 231 21.98 8.35 -38.71
CA PHE A 231 20.63 7.97 -39.16
C PHE A 231 20.45 8.18 -40.67
N HIS A 232 20.87 9.34 -41.19
CA HIS A 232 20.85 9.61 -42.63
C HIS A 232 21.70 8.62 -43.43
N GLY A 233 22.87 8.26 -42.89
CA GLY A 233 23.73 7.23 -43.47
C GLY A 233 23.06 5.86 -43.55
N MET A 234 22.39 5.44 -42.47
CA MET A 234 21.63 4.18 -42.45
C MET A 234 20.51 4.15 -43.49
N VAL A 235 19.74 5.24 -43.61
CA VAL A 235 18.66 5.36 -44.62
C VAL A 235 19.24 5.28 -46.03
N ARG A 236 20.34 5.99 -46.30
CA ARG A 236 21.00 5.98 -47.61
C ARG A 236 21.51 4.59 -47.99
N LYS A 237 22.15 3.89 -47.05
CA LYS A 237 22.69 2.54 -47.26
C LYS A 237 21.58 1.52 -47.50
N TRP A 238 20.61 1.46 -46.60
CA TRP A 238 19.54 0.46 -46.65
C TRP A 238 18.71 0.53 -47.93
N PHE A 239 18.48 1.75 -48.44
CA PHE A 239 17.64 1.99 -49.61
C PHE A 239 18.42 2.43 -50.86
N ASN A 240 19.74 2.24 -50.92
CA ASN A 240 20.60 2.60 -52.05
C ASN A 240 20.37 4.03 -52.58
N LYS A 241 20.32 5.01 -51.68
CA LYS A 241 20.10 6.46 -51.96
C LYS A 241 18.73 6.81 -52.60
N LYS A 242 17.77 5.89 -52.65
CA LYS A 242 16.45 6.12 -53.27
C LYS A 242 15.39 6.67 -52.32
N MET A 243 15.55 6.50 -51.02
CA MET A 243 14.55 6.87 -50.02
C MET A 243 14.55 8.37 -49.75
N LYS A 244 13.36 8.98 -49.75
CA LYS A 244 13.14 10.35 -49.30
C LYS A 244 12.55 10.38 -47.89
N LEU A 245 13.03 11.32 -47.08
CA LEU A 245 12.56 11.55 -45.71
C LEU A 245 11.66 12.79 -45.70
N ALA A 246 10.57 12.74 -44.94
CA ALA A 246 9.79 13.94 -44.67
C ALA A 246 10.66 14.99 -43.92
N GLY A 247 10.54 16.27 -44.29
CA GLY A 247 11.17 17.39 -43.57
C GLY A 247 12.56 17.83 -44.05
N GLU A 248 12.94 17.56 -45.31
CA GLU A 248 14.26 17.86 -45.90
C GLU A 248 14.78 19.29 -45.68
N VAL A 249 13.91 20.30 -45.51
CA VAL A 249 14.31 21.71 -45.40
C VAL A 249 15.00 22.03 -44.07
N ASP A 250 14.71 21.29 -42.98
CA ASP A 250 15.25 21.55 -41.63
C ASP A 250 15.63 20.29 -40.83
N ASP A 251 15.46 19.11 -41.43
CA ASP A 251 15.66 17.80 -40.78
C ASP A 251 14.87 17.64 -39.45
N LEU A 252 13.75 18.35 -39.36
CA LEU A 252 13.02 18.57 -38.10
C LEU A 252 12.56 17.27 -37.46
N TYR A 253 12.03 16.32 -38.23
CA TYR A 253 11.51 15.06 -37.70
C TYR A 253 12.62 14.11 -37.24
N VAL A 254 13.74 14.03 -37.96
CA VAL A 254 14.90 13.24 -37.51
C VAL A 254 15.52 13.88 -36.27
N LYS A 255 15.58 15.21 -36.20
CA LYS A 255 16.02 15.94 -35.01
C LYS A 255 15.13 15.63 -33.80
N ILE A 256 13.81 15.63 -33.96
CA ILE A 256 12.87 15.25 -32.89
C ILE A 256 13.10 13.78 -32.48
N LEU A 257 13.28 12.87 -33.45
CA LEU A 257 13.53 11.45 -33.18
C LEU A 257 14.80 11.25 -32.34
N VAL A 258 15.92 11.87 -32.74
CA VAL A 258 17.20 11.78 -32.02
C VAL A 258 17.08 12.39 -30.62
N ARG A 259 16.39 13.53 -30.48
CA ARG A 259 16.12 14.13 -29.16
C ARG A 259 15.28 13.22 -28.26
N ARG A 260 14.27 12.52 -28.81
CA ARG A 260 13.48 11.55 -28.05
C ARG A 260 14.34 10.38 -27.58
N ILE A 261 15.25 9.88 -28.43
CA ILE A 261 16.20 8.82 -28.07
C ILE A 261 17.11 9.28 -26.93
N LEU A 262 17.72 10.47 -27.07
CA LEU A 262 18.64 11.02 -26.06
C LEU A 262 17.94 11.24 -24.71
N ARG A 263 16.67 11.65 -24.70
CA ARG A 263 15.88 11.84 -23.47
C ARG A 263 15.45 10.53 -22.81
N GLY A 264 15.13 9.49 -23.59
CA GLY A 264 14.60 8.22 -23.09
C GLY A 264 15.64 7.31 -22.40
N THR A 265 16.90 7.73 -22.35
CA THR A 265 18.01 6.97 -21.77
C THR A 265 18.61 7.71 -20.59
N SER A 266 18.52 7.11 -19.40
CA SER A 266 19.30 7.51 -18.24
C SER A 266 20.80 7.36 -18.54
N GLU A 267 21.60 8.34 -18.12
CA GLU A 267 23.05 8.43 -18.41
C GLU A 267 23.83 7.15 -18.11
N LYS A 268 23.40 6.35 -17.12
CA LYS A 268 24.08 5.12 -16.66
C LYS A 268 23.97 3.90 -17.59
N SER A 269 23.10 3.92 -18.61
CA SER A 269 22.89 2.75 -19.50
C SER A 269 22.72 3.16 -20.97
N PHE A 270 23.41 4.21 -21.42
CA PHE A 270 23.28 4.67 -22.80
C PHE A 270 23.86 3.64 -23.77
N ALA A 271 23.00 2.83 -24.38
CA ALA A 271 23.33 2.10 -25.59
C ALA A 271 23.29 3.10 -26.74
N ASN A 272 24.45 3.55 -27.21
CA ASN A 272 24.56 4.71 -28.10
C ASN A 272 23.81 4.57 -29.44
N ILE A 273 24.20 3.59 -30.27
CA ILE A 273 23.64 3.39 -31.63
C ILE A 273 22.40 2.49 -31.64
N TRP A 274 22.25 1.61 -30.64
CA TRP A 274 21.21 0.57 -30.64
C TRP A 274 19.77 1.12 -30.64
N PRO A 275 19.41 2.11 -29.81
CA PRO A 275 18.10 2.75 -29.84
C PRO A 275 17.82 3.43 -31.19
N LEU A 276 18.86 3.98 -31.84
CA LEU A 276 18.73 4.58 -33.16
C LEU A 276 18.44 3.52 -34.23
N LYS A 277 19.16 2.39 -34.22
CA LYS A 277 18.88 1.24 -35.10
C LYS A 277 17.46 0.70 -34.88
N LYS A 278 17.07 0.54 -33.61
CA LYS A 278 15.73 0.08 -33.25
C LYS A 278 14.66 1.05 -33.79
N ALA A 279 14.84 2.36 -33.60
CA ALA A 279 13.92 3.37 -34.10
C ALA A 279 13.83 3.37 -35.64
N PHE A 280 14.95 3.16 -36.34
CA PHE A 280 14.96 2.99 -37.79
C PHE A 280 14.15 1.78 -38.25
N ILE A 281 14.36 0.61 -37.62
CA ILE A 281 13.60 -0.62 -37.93
C ILE A 281 12.11 -0.41 -37.65
N GLU A 282 11.76 0.22 -36.52
CA GLU A 282 10.38 0.54 -36.14
C GLU A 282 9.72 1.47 -37.17
N ALA A 283 10.45 2.46 -37.69
CA ALA A 283 9.96 3.36 -38.73
C ALA A 283 9.67 2.61 -40.04
N CYS A 284 10.57 1.72 -40.47
CA CYS A 284 10.35 0.86 -41.63
C CYS A 284 9.13 -0.06 -41.42
N LYS A 285 8.97 -0.64 -40.22
CA LYS A 285 7.82 -1.48 -39.88
C LYS A 285 6.50 -0.72 -40.00
N ARG A 286 6.44 0.51 -39.46
CA ARG A 286 5.25 1.38 -39.57
C ARG A 286 4.93 1.75 -41.01
N GLN A 287 5.95 1.99 -41.83
CA GLN A 287 5.78 2.26 -43.25
C GLN A 287 5.11 1.07 -43.96
N VAL A 288 5.55 -0.16 -43.65
CA VAL A 288 4.97 -1.40 -44.19
C VAL A 288 3.51 -1.56 -43.74
N GLU A 289 3.20 -1.33 -42.45
CA GLU A 289 1.82 -1.36 -41.94
C GLU A 289 0.92 -0.33 -42.64
N ARG A 290 1.42 0.88 -42.87
CA ARG A 290 0.71 1.92 -43.63
C ARG A 290 0.42 1.46 -45.05
N PHE A 291 1.39 0.84 -45.74
CA PHE A 291 1.17 0.30 -47.09
C PHE A 291 0.16 -0.83 -47.10
N HIS A 292 0.17 -1.72 -46.11
CA HIS A 292 -0.85 -2.76 -45.99
C HIS A 292 -2.26 -2.18 -45.81
N HIS A 293 -2.41 -1.13 -44.99
CA HIS A 293 -3.68 -0.43 -44.82
C HIS A 293 -4.14 0.28 -46.10
N ALA A 294 -3.26 1.06 -46.74
CA ALA A 294 -3.59 1.78 -47.97
C ALA A 294 -3.95 0.83 -49.14
N ARG A 295 -3.27 -0.31 -49.26
CA ARG A 295 -3.60 -1.33 -50.27
C ARG A 295 -4.96 -1.98 -50.03
N ARG A 296 -5.39 -2.17 -48.79
CA ARG A 296 -6.75 -2.65 -48.47
C ARG A 296 -7.84 -1.65 -48.88
N GLU A 297 -7.50 -0.37 -48.89
CA GLU A 297 -8.40 0.73 -49.28
C GLU A 297 -8.28 1.13 -50.76
N GLY A 298 -7.44 0.44 -51.54
CA GLY A 298 -7.25 0.67 -52.98
C GLY A 298 -6.39 1.90 -53.33
N LEU A 299 -5.65 2.46 -52.37
CA LEU A 299 -4.78 3.63 -52.55
C LEU A 299 -3.34 3.20 -52.86
N TYR A 300 -2.74 3.82 -53.88
CA TYR A 300 -1.31 3.70 -54.18
C TYR A 300 -0.54 4.83 -53.49
N LEU A 301 0.49 4.47 -52.72
CA LEU A 301 1.40 5.40 -52.05
C LEU A 301 2.79 5.31 -52.69
N GLU A 302 3.59 6.36 -52.54
CA GLU A 302 5.00 6.33 -52.96
C GLU A 302 5.81 5.37 -52.08
N ASP A 303 6.41 4.35 -52.69
CA ASP A 303 7.18 3.31 -51.99
C ASP A 303 8.47 3.87 -51.34
N TYR A 304 9.05 4.90 -51.93
CA TYR A 304 10.34 5.50 -51.50
C TYR A 304 10.19 6.74 -50.61
N PHE A 305 9.14 6.79 -49.77
CA PHE A 305 8.89 7.93 -48.89
C PHE A 305 8.54 7.51 -47.45
N LEU A 306 9.35 7.97 -46.49
CA LEU A 306 9.06 7.91 -45.06
C LEU A 306 8.38 9.20 -44.62
N ASN A 307 7.15 9.09 -44.14
CA ASN A 307 6.39 10.23 -43.64
C ASN A 307 6.72 10.52 -42.16
N LYS A 308 6.10 11.58 -41.62
CA LYS A 308 6.25 11.97 -40.21
C LYS A 308 5.80 10.87 -39.22
N GLU A 309 4.77 10.10 -39.55
CA GLU A 309 4.16 9.10 -38.66
C GLU A 309 4.95 7.80 -38.64
N ASP A 310 5.64 7.48 -39.73
CA ASP A 310 6.60 6.37 -39.77
C ASP A 310 7.77 6.68 -38.82
N LEU A 311 8.36 7.87 -38.96
CA LEU A 311 9.52 8.31 -38.17
C LEU A 311 9.19 8.50 -36.68
N LEU A 312 8.15 9.26 -36.36
CA LEU A 312 7.84 9.65 -34.98
C LEU A 312 6.79 8.77 -34.29
N GLY A 313 6.14 7.88 -35.05
CA GLY A 313 4.97 7.12 -34.59
C GLY A 313 3.66 7.86 -34.84
N LYS A 314 2.54 7.16 -34.59
CA LYS A 314 1.21 7.79 -34.64
C LYS A 314 1.20 8.99 -33.68
N PRO A 315 0.60 10.13 -34.08
CA PRO A 315 0.35 11.18 -33.11
C PRO A 315 -0.46 10.55 -31.97
N PRO A 316 -0.13 10.85 -30.70
CA PRO A 316 -0.95 10.37 -29.61
C PRO A 316 -2.41 10.78 -29.90
N CYS A 317 -3.34 9.84 -29.78
CA CYS A 317 -4.74 10.07 -30.12
C CYS A 317 -5.42 10.82 -28.96
N LEU A 318 -5.05 12.08 -28.84
CA LEU A 318 -5.25 12.96 -27.71
C LEU A 318 -6.69 13.47 -27.49
N LYS A 319 -7.69 12.75 -28.01
CA LYS A 319 -9.10 13.03 -27.75
C LYS A 319 -9.61 12.05 -26.70
N PRO A 320 -9.94 12.51 -25.47
CA PRO A 320 -10.45 11.64 -24.41
C PRO A 320 -11.65 10.78 -24.87
N GLU A 321 -12.49 11.34 -25.75
CA GLU A 321 -13.68 10.70 -26.31
C GLU A 321 -13.42 9.38 -27.07
N LYS A 322 -12.20 9.15 -27.56
CA LYS A 322 -11.83 7.92 -28.28
C LYS A 322 -11.38 6.79 -27.36
N SER A 323 -10.94 7.09 -26.13
CA SER A 323 -10.50 6.08 -25.18
C SER A 323 -11.71 5.38 -24.55
N THR A 324 -11.71 4.05 -24.58
CA THR A 324 -12.72 3.23 -23.89
C THR A 324 -12.57 3.36 -22.37
N ALA A 325 -11.33 3.39 -21.87
CA ALA A 325 -11.01 3.56 -20.47
C ALA A 325 -11.47 4.93 -19.93
N TRP A 326 -11.37 5.99 -20.74
CA TRP A 326 -11.94 7.30 -20.39
C TRP A 326 -13.46 7.28 -20.26
N LYS A 327 -14.17 6.59 -21.15
CA LYS A 327 -15.64 6.43 -21.06
C LYS A 327 -16.05 5.64 -19.81
N GLU A 328 -15.31 4.59 -19.48
CA GLU A 328 -15.53 3.82 -18.26
C GLU A 328 -15.30 4.68 -17.00
N LEU A 329 -14.23 5.48 -16.98
CA LEU A 329 -13.97 6.43 -15.89
C LEU A 329 -15.08 7.49 -15.76
N GLN A 330 -15.62 7.98 -16.89
CA GLN A 330 -16.74 8.92 -16.88
C GLN A 330 -18.01 8.32 -16.30
N GLY A 331 -18.25 7.02 -16.51
CA GLY A 331 -19.36 6.26 -15.94
C GLY A 331 -19.25 6.01 -14.43
N LEU A 332 -18.04 6.13 -13.84
CA LEU A 332 -17.89 6.05 -12.39
C LEU A 332 -18.49 7.29 -11.71
N LEU A 333 -19.31 7.04 -10.69
CA LEU A 333 -20.01 8.05 -9.90
C LEU A 333 -19.04 8.76 -8.96
N GLY A 334 -19.15 10.08 -8.89
CA GLY A 334 -18.20 10.94 -8.17
C GLY A 334 -16.90 11.19 -8.92
N LEU A 335 -15.83 11.54 -8.19
CA LEU A 335 -14.46 11.72 -8.70
C LEU A 335 -14.25 12.89 -9.68
N GLU A 336 -15.07 13.94 -9.62
CA GLU A 336 -14.97 15.08 -10.55
C GLU A 336 -13.58 15.74 -10.52
N ASN A 337 -13.02 15.95 -9.32
CA ASN A 337 -11.66 16.49 -9.16
C ASN A 337 -10.59 15.60 -9.84
N VAL A 338 -10.76 14.28 -9.79
CA VAL A 338 -9.85 13.33 -10.43
C VAL A 338 -10.00 13.38 -11.95
N LYS A 339 -11.24 13.44 -12.46
CA LYS A 339 -11.53 13.57 -13.90
C LYS A 339 -10.91 14.85 -14.48
N GLN A 340 -11.08 15.99 -13.81
CA GLN A 340 -10.47 17.26 -14.23
C GLN A 340 -8.94 17.21 -14.20
N SER A 341 -8.35 16.57 -13.18
CA SER A 341 -6.90 16.42 -13.08
C SER A 341 -6.32 15.53 -14.18
N ILE A 342 -7.01 14.45 -14.56
CA ILE A 342 -6.60 13.61 -15.70
C ILE A 342 -6.69 14.42 -16.98
N LEU A 343 -7.77 15.18 -17.19
CA LEU A 343 -7.88 16.08 -18.36
C LEU A 343 -6.71 17.06 -18.42
N SER A 344 -6.29 17.65 -17.30
CA SER A 344 -5.15 18.58 -17.30
C SER A 344 -3.86 17.90 -17.79
N VAL A 345 -3.63 16.64 -17.41
CA VAL A 345 -2.49 15.84 -17.91
C VAL A 345 -2.60 15.65 -19.42
N VAL A 346 -3.78 15.29 -19.94
CA VAL A 346 -3.98 15.15 -21.39
C VAL A 346 -3.65 16.45 -22.12
N HIS A 347 -4.18 17.58 -21.65
CA HIS A 347 -3.91 18.89 -22.27
C HIS A 347 -2.41 19.21 -22.26
N GLN A 348 -1.69 18.85 -21.20
CA GLN A 348 -0.25 19.04 -21.10
C GLN A 348 0.52 18.17 -22.11
N VAL A 349 0.12 16.90 -22.31
CA VAL A 349 0.70 16.02 -23.34
C VAL A 349 0.44 16.58 -24.74
N ASN A 350 -0.77 17.09 -25.00
CA ASN A 350 -1.12 17.72 -26.29
C ASN A 350 -0.22 18.91 -26.58
N GLN A 351 -0.09 19.78 -25.59
CA GLN A 351 0.75 20.97 -25.70
C GLN A 351 2.21 20.59 -25.90
N ASN A 352 2.71 19.55 -25.22
CA ASN A 352 4.07 19.05 -25.41
C ASN A 352 4.29 18.51 -26.82
N TYR A 353 3.35 17.74 -27.37
CA TYR A 353 3.42 17.27 -28.75
C TYR A 353 3.48 18.45 -29.73
N GLU A 354 2.61 19.46 -29.57
CA GLU A 354 2.65 20.66 -30.42
C GLU A 354 3.96 21.44 -30.30
N ARG A 355 4.54 21.51 -29.10
CA ARG A 355 5.84 22.16 -28.86
C ARG A 355 6.97 21.41 -29.54
N GLU A 356 6.99 20.09 -29.45
CA GLU A 356 7.96 19.25 -30.14
C GLU A 356 7.86 19.43 -31.66
N MET A 357 6.64 19.47 -32.20
CA MET A 357 6.40 19.71 -33.63
C MET A 357 6.85 21.10 -34.09
N LYS A 358 7.00 22.07 -33.17
CA LYS A 358 7.59 23.40 -33.41
C LYS A 358 9.10 23.45 -33.14
N GLY A 359 9.72 22.31 -32.81
CA GLY A 359 11.15 22.21 -32.47
C GLY A 359 11.53 22.73 -31.08
N LEU A 360 10.53 23.11 -30.26
CA LEU A 360 10.71 23.59 -28.89
C LEU A 360 10.86 22.43 -27.91
N GLU A 361 11.44 22.70 -26.76
CA GLU A 361 11.49 21.71 -25.67
C GLU A 361 10.09 21.51 -25.06
N PRO A 362 9.70 20.25 -24.80
CA PRO A 362 8.46 19.94 -24.11
C PRO A 362 8.55 20.44 -22.66
N LEU A 363 7.41 20.84 -22.12
CA LEU A 363 7.30 21.18 -20.72
C LEU A 363 7.38 19.89 -19.89
N TYR A 364 7.95 19.99 -18.69
CA TYR A 364 7.99 18.88 -17.77
C TYR A 364 6.57 18.48 -17.35
N ALA A 365 6.17 17.25 -17.70
CA ALA A 365 4.89 16.67 -17.33
C ALA A 365 5.15 15.32 -16.66
N SER A 366 5.14 15.30 -15.33
CA SER A 366 5.28 14.05 -14.59
C SER A 366 3.96 13.26 -14.67
N ALA A 367 4.05 12.02 -15.15
CA ALA A 367 2.95 11.07 -15.11
C ALA A 367 2.70 10.52 -13.70
N ASN A 368 3.73 10.59 -12.83
CA ASN A 368 3.68 10.08 -11.46
C ASN A 368 2.67 10.85 -10.61
N ARG A 369 1.92 10.11 -9.79
CA ARG A 369 0.82 10.67 -8.99
C ARG A 369 0.77 10.08 -7.59
N VAL A 370 0.19 10.85 -6.68
CA VAL A 370 -0.13 10.40 -5.31
C VAL A 370 -1.63 10.31 -5.20
N PHE A 371 -2.15 9.17 -4.74
CA PHE A 371 -3.57 8.93 -4.53
C PHE A 371 -3.85 8.98 -3.03
N LEU A 372 -4.62 9.98 -2.60
CA LEU A 372 -4.95 10.24 -1.21
C LEU A 372 -6.43 9.93 -0.95
N GLY A 373 -6.76 9.19 0.10
CA GLY A 373 -8.15 9.05 0.54
C GLY A 373 -8.41 7.82 1.40
N SER A 374 -9.61 7.70 1.96
CA SER A 374 -10.04 6.58 2.82
C SER A 374 -10.15 5.25 2.06
N PRO A 375 -10.16 4.08 2.72
CA PRO A 375 -10.32 2.79 2.06
C PRO A 375 -11.65 2.71 1.30
N GLY A 376 -11.68 1.91 0.22
CA GLY A 376 -12.91 1.65 -0.53
C GLY A 376 -13.48 2.84 -1.34
N THR A 377 -12.70 3.90 -1.53
CA THR A 377 -12.99 5.03 -2.43
C THR A 377 -12.69 4.76 -3.91
N GLY A 378 -12.19 3.56 -4.24
CA GLY A 378 -11.93 3.14 -5.62
C GLY A 378 -10.54 3.49 -6.18
N LYS A 379 -9.57 3.86 -5.33
CA LYS A 379 -8.17 4.18 -5.73
C LYS A 379 -7.57 3.16 -6.71
N THR A 380 -7.59 1.87 -6.36
CA THR A 380 -7.01 0.79 -7.19
C THR A 380 -7.75 0.64 -8.52
N THR A 381 -9.07 0.81 -8.53
CA THR A 381 -9.90 0.77 -9.74
C THR A 381 -9.55 1.92 -10.68
N VAL A 382 -9.45 3.15 -10.15
CA VAL A 382 -9.07 4.33 -10.93
C VAL A 382 -7.63 4.22 -11.43
N ALA A 383 -6.71 3.65 -10.64
CA ALA A 383 -5.33 3.47 -11.07
C ALA A 383 -5.20 2.51 -12.26
N LYS A 384 -6.02 1.44 -12.31
CA LYS A 384 -6.13 0.55 -13.48
C LYS A 384 -6.61 1.28 -14.74
N LEU A 385 -7.63 2.12 -14.60
CA LEU A 385 -8.12 2.94 -15.72
C LEU A 385 -7.09 3.99 -16.13
N TYR A 386 -6.42 4.62 -15.17
CA TYR A 386 -5.39 5.61 -15.42
C TYR A 386 -4.22 5.02 -16.23
N GLY A 387 -3.75 3.81 -15.93
CA GLY A 387 -2.72 3.14 -16.73
C GLY A 387 -3.11 2.91 -18.19
N LYS A 388 -4.34 2.44 -18.43
CA LYS A 388 -4.88 2.30 -19.79
C LYS A 388 -5.01 3.64 -20.50
N ILE A 389 -5.49 4.66 -19.80
CA ILE A 389 -5.63 6.03 -20.32
C ILE A 389 -4.25 6.58 -20.71
N LEU A 390 -3.22 6.38 -19.89
CA LEU A 390 -1.85 6.81 -20.21
C LEU A 390 -1.29 6.07 -21.43
N ALA A 391 -1.59 4.78 -21.59
CA ALA A 391 -1.18 4.03 -22.79
C ALA A 391 -1.91 4.48 -24.05
N ASP A 392 -3.23 4.74 -23.97
CA ASP A 392 -4.00 5.31 -25.07
C ASP A 392 -3.43 6.67 -25.51
N PHE A 393 -2.93 7.47 -24.57
CA PHE A 393 -2.28 8.75 -24.85
C PHE A 393 -0.79 8.65 -25.22
N GLY A 394 -0.23 7.45 -25.33
CA GLY A 394 1.15 7.22 -25.75
C GLY A 394 2.21 7.63 -24.72
N LEU A 395 1.83 7.77 -23.44
CA LEU A 395 2.77 7.96 -22.34
C LEU A 395 3.35 6.64 -21.81
N LEU A 396 2.64 5.53 -22.03
CA LEU A 396 3.08 4.18 -21.66
C LEU A 396 2.95 3.22 -22.85
N SER A 397 3.87 2.25 -22.95
CA SER A 397 3.85 1.24 -24.03
C SER A 397 2.73 0.19 -23.90
N LYS A 398 2.38 -0.23 -22.68
CA LYS A 398 1.41 -1.32 -22.42
C LYS A 398 0.18 -0.86 -21.63
N GLY A 399 0.37 0.00 -20.62
CA GLY A 399 -0.71 0.47 -19.75
C GLY A 399 -1.20 -0.55 -18.72
N ASP A 400 -0.50 -1.69 -18.58
CA ASP A 400 -0.72 -2.65 -17.51
C ASP A 400 -0.44 -2.04 -16.14
N VAL A 401 -0.95 -2.66 -15.09
CA VAL A 401 -0.78 -2.18 -13.71
C VAL A 401 -0.17 -3.27 -12.85
N ILE A 402 0.95 -2.96 -12.21
CA ILE A 402 1.67 -3.79 -11.25
C ILE A 402 1.40 -3.22 -9.87
N ILE A 403 0.87 -4.05 -8.97
CA ILE A 403 0.58 -3.65 -7.59
C ILE A 403 1.63 -4.30 -6.69
N LYS A 404 2.31 -3.50 -5.88
CA LYS A 404 3.24 -3.95 -4.84
C LYS A 404 2.83 -3.33 -3.51
N ASN A 405 2.96 -4.11 -2.44
CA ASN A 405 2.82 -3.61 -1.08
C ASN A 405 4.20 -3.23 -0.52
N PRO A 406 4.28 -2.41 0.53
CA PRO A 406 5.54 -2.05 1.19
C PRO A 406 6.29 -3.30 1.68
N SER A 407 5.57 -4.35 2.07
CA SER A 407 6.13 -5.65 2.46
C SER A 407 6.86 -6.37 1.33
N ASP A 408 6.51 -6.14 0.06
CA ASP A 408 7.17 -6.74 -1.09
C ASP A 408 8.50 -6.05 -1.42
N LEU A 409 8.66 -4.79 -0.96
CA LEU A 409 9.85 -3.97 -1.18
C LEU A 409 10.83 -4.05 -0.01
N ILE A 410 10.34 -4.27 1.22
CA ILE A 410 11.16 -4.32 2.43
C ILE A 410 11.79 -5.70 2.59
N ASP A 411 13.13 -5.75 2.53
CA ASP A 411 13.94 -6.93 2.83
C ASP A 411 14.62 -6.83 4.20
N ARG A 412 15.01 -7.98 4.76
CA ARG A 412 15.77 -8.12 6.00
C ARG A 412 17.27 -7.81 5.82
N TYR A 413 17.77 -7.87 4.59
CA TYR A 413 19.18 -7.65 4.27
C TYR A 413 19.46 -6.20 3.82
N ILE A 414 20.57 -5.62 4.29
CA ILE A 414 21.04 -4.29 3.88
C ILE A 414 21.35 -4.33 2.37
N GLY A 415 20.75 -3.42 1.60
CA GLY A 415 20.82 -3.40 0.13
C GLY A 415 19.78 -4.25 -0.59
N GLY A 416 19.19 -5.26 0.07
CA GLY A 416 18.13 -6.10 -0.52
C GLY A 416 16.87 -5.31 -0.86
N SER A 417 16.49 -4.36 0.02
CA SER A 417 15.34 -3.47 -0.23
C SER A 417 15.54 -2.55 -1.44
N GLU A 418 16.77 -2.09 -1.68
CA GLU A 418 17.12 -1.26 -2.84
C GLU A 418 17.05 -2.08 -4.13
N GLN A 419 17.54 -3.32 -4.08
CA GLN A 419 17.51 -4.25 -5.22
C GLN A 419 16.07 -4.61 -5.59
N ASN A 420 15.22 -4.97 -4.62
CA ASN A 420 13.80 -5.27 -4.85
C ASN A 420 13.05 -4.06 -5.44
N THR A 421 13.38 -2.85 -4.97
CA THR A 421 12.81 -1.61 -5.51
C THR A 421 13.25 -1.38 -6.96
N LYS A 422 14.53 -1.60 -7.29
CA LYS A 422 15.04 -1.51 -8.67
C LYS A 422 14.39 -2.54 -9.59
N GLU A 423 14.22 -3.77 -9.12
CA GLU A 423 13.54 -4.84 -9.86
C GLU A 423 12.07 -4.49 -10.12
N ALA A 424 11.34 -4.01 -9.11
CA ALA A 424 9.96 -3.55 -9.27
C ALA A 424 9.85 -2.37 -10.26
N LEU A 425 10.81 -1.44 -10.24
CA LEU A 425 10.88 -0.33 -11.20
C LEU A 425 11.24 -0.77 -12.61
N ALA A 426 12.05 -1.83 -12.76
CA ALA A 426 12.38 -2.42 -14.05
C ALA A 426 11.21 -3.22 -14.64
N GLU A 427 10.48 -3.95 -13.79
CA GLU A 427 9.23 -4.65 -14.14
C GLU A 427 8.15 -3.67 -14.62
N ALA A 428 8.12 -2.47 -14.01
CA ALA A 428 7.18 -1.40 -14.33
C ALA A 428 7.44 -0.66 -15.66
N LYS A 429 8.46 -1.05 -16.42
CA LYS A 429 8.76 -0.42 -17.71
C LYS A 429 7.67 -0.75 -18.73
N GLY A 430 6.98 0.27 -19.21
CA GLY A 430 5.83 0.20 -20.10
C GLY A 430 4.48 0.18 -19.38
N SER A 431 4.48 0.16 -18.04
CA SER A 431 3.30 -0.06 -17.20
C SER A 431 3.27 0.92 -16.01
N VAL A 432 2.22 0.81 -15.20
CA VAL A 432 2.04 1.59 -13.97
C VAL A 432 2.44 0.74 -12.77
N LEU A 433 3.34 1.26 -11.92
CA LEU A 433 3.65 0.69 -10.61
C LEU A 433 2.81 1.38 -9.54
N ILE A 434 1.95 0.61 -8.86
CA ILE A 434 1.22 1.07 -7.68
C ILE A 434 1.95 0.55 -6.45
N ILE A 435 2.33 1.46 -5.57
CA ILE A 435 2.72 1.15 -4.20
C ILE A 435 1.50 1.45 -3.33
N ASP A 436 0.78 0.39 -2.96
CA ASP A 436 -0.37 0.54 -2.07
C ASP A 436 0.11 0.80 -0.63
N ASP A 437 -0.68 1.51 0.17
CA ASP A 437 -0.31 1.92 1.54
C ASP A 437 1.13 2.46 1.68
N ALA A 438 1.56 3.30 0.73
CA ALA A 438 2.89 3.89 0.65
C ALA A 438 3.32 4.60 1.94
N HIS A 439 2.37 5.11 2.73
CA HIS A 439 2.63 5.70 4.05
C HIS A 439 3.34 4.75 5.04
N MET A 440 3.28 3.42 4.85
CA MET A 440 4.04 2.47 5.67
C MET A 440 5.55 2.49 5.38
N LEU A 441 5.96 3.08 4.25
CA LEU A 441 7.36 3.35 3.92
C LEU A 441 7.90 4.57 4.68
N ASP A 442 7.13 5.19 5.57
CA ASP A 442 7.63 6.25 6.43
C ASP A 442 8.82 5.75 7.27
N PRO A 443 10.00 6.38 7.14
CA PRO A 443 11.15 6.07 7.98
C PRO A 443 10.94 6.49 9.45
N GLY A 444 9.90 7.29 9.72
CA GLY A 444 9.57 7.82 11.04
C GLY A 444 10.50 8.96 11.46
N LYS A 445 10.20 9.61 12.60
CA LYS A 445 11.12 10.59 13.19
C LYS A 445 12.41 9.87 13.60
N ARG A 446 13.56 10.35 13.10
CA ARG A 446 14.90 9.86 13.47
C ARG A 446 15.10 9.91 15.00
N SER A 447 14.73 8.82 15.67
CA SER A 447 15.10 8.52 17.04
C SER A 447 16.43 7.78 17.01
N THR A 448 17.39 8.24 17.79
CA THR A 448 18.81 7.88 17.84
C THR A 448 19.12 6.43 18.28
N GLY A 449 18.31 5.44 17.89
CA GLY A 449 18.54 4.04 18.28
C GLY A 449 17.82 2.94 17.50
N SER A 450 17.00 3.22 16.47
CA SER A 450 16.30 2.16 15.72
C SER A 450 16.95 1.89 14.36
N LYS A 451 17.65 0.74 14.24
CA LYS A 451 18.26 0.26 12.99
C LYS A 451 17.25 -0.02 11.85
N ASN A 452 15.94 -0.01 12.13
CA ASN A 452 14.91 -0.33 11.14
C ASN A 452 14.51 0.86 10.23
N GLY A 453 14.87 2.09 10.59
CA GLY A 453 14.55 3.28 9.78
C GLY A 453 15.36 3.36 8.47
N ASP A 454 16.54 2.74 8.43
CA ASP A 454 17.45 2.83 7.27
C ASP A 454 16.92 2.08 6.05
N PHE A 455 16.23 0.94 6.22
CA PHE A 455 15.71 0.15 5.09
C PHE A 455 14.60 0.88 4.33
N ARG A 456 13.68 1.53 5.05
CA ARG A 456 12.56 2.28 4.45
C ARG A 456 13.05 3.58 3.79
N GLY A 457 13.99 4.26 4.43
CA GLY A 457 14.67 5.42 3.84
C GLY A 457 15.38 5.07 2.53
N ALA A 458 16.10 3.94 2.49
CA ALA A 458 16.82 3.47 1.31
C ALA A 458 15.88 3.20 0.12
N ILE A 459 14.68 2.66 0.35
CA ILE A 459 13.65 2.48 -0.71
C ILE A 459 13.25 3.83 -1.30
N LEU A 460 12.97 4.83 -0.45
CA LEU A 460 12.57 6.17 -0.90
C LEU A 460 13.70 6.88 -1.64
N ASP A 461 14.93 6.78 -1.17
CA ASP A 461 16.10 7.34 -1.84
C ASP A 461 16.36 6.65 -3.19
N THR A 462 16.14 5.33 -3.28
CA THR A 462 16.20 4.57 -4.54
C THR A 462 15.11 5.03 -5.51
N LEU A 463 13.87 5.24 -5.04
CA LEU A 463 12.80 5.81 -5.86
C LEU A 463 13.17 7.21 -6.37
N VAL A 464 13.77 8.07 -5.54
CA VAL A 464 14.21 9.42 -5.97
C VAL A 464 15.36 9.37 -6.97
N ALA A 465 16.30 8.43 -6.81
CA ALA A 465 17.45 8.26 -7.67
C ALA A 465 17.06 7.70 -9.04
N GLU A 466 16.13 6.74 -9.08
CA GLU A 466 15.72 6.07 -10.31
C GLU A 466 14.59 6.83 -11.02
N VAL A 467 13.60 7.36 -10.30
CA VAL A 467 12.45 8.07 -10.88
C VAL A 467 12.83 9.53 -11.12
N THR A 468 13.21 9.84 -12.35
CA THR A 468 13.62 11.20 -12.75
C THR A 468 12.42 12.06 -13.19
N GLY A 469 11.31 11.43 -13.60
CA GLY A 469 10.10 12.05 -14.13
C GLY A 469 10.34 12.77 -15.47
N ALA A 470 11.43 12.45 -16.17
CA ALA A 470 11.83 13.15 -17.38
C ALA A 470 10.86 12.89 -18.55
N PRO A 471 10.67 13.84 -19.49
CA PRO A 471 9.84 13.63 -20.66
C PRO A 471 10.37 12.45 -21.50
N GLY A 472 9.58 11.38 -21.63
CA GLY A 472 9.96 10.14 -22.34
C GLY A 472 10.23 8.94 -21.43
N GLU A 473 10.03 9.07 -20.12
CA GLU A 473 10.06 7.95 -19.19
C GLU A 473 8.84 7.03 -19.40
N ASP A 474 9.08 5.84 -19.95
CA ASP A 474 8.06 4.81 -20.21
C ASP A 474 7.71 4.03 -18.93
N ARG A 475 7.37 4.72 -17.85
CA ARG A 475 6.85 4.14 -16.60
C ARG A 475 6.14 5.21 -15.77
N CYS A 476 5.13 4.80 -15.02
CA CYS A 476 4.40 5.69 -14.11
C CYS A 476 4.33 5.06 -12.72
N VAL A 477 4.76 5.79 -11.69
CA VAL A 477 4.67 5.36 -10.29
C VAL A 477 3.53 6.09 -9.60
N ILE A 478 2.64 5.32 -8.97
CA ILE A 478 1.51 5.81 -8.18
C ILE A 478 1.68 5.39 -6.72
N LEU A 479 1.64 6.36 -5.82
CA LEU A 479 1.70 6.14 -4.38
C LEU A 479 0.32 6.29 -3.76
N CYS A 480 -0.22 5.24 -3.14
CA CYS A 480 -1.53 5.29 -2.48
C CYS A 480 -1.38 5.40 -0.95
N GLY A 481 -2.21 6.20 -0.30
CA GLY A 481 -2.23 6.24 1.17
C GLY A 481 -3.27 7.18 1.77
N TYR A 482 -3.34 7.20 3.10
CA TYR A 482 -4.22 8.09 3.85
C TYR A 482 -3.66 9.51 3.91
N SER A 483 -4.52 10.52 3.76
CA SER A 483 -4.12 11.93 3.70
C SER A 483 -3.29 12.39 4.91
N ALA A 484 -3.61 11.96 6.13
CA ALA A 484 -2.86 12.31 7.33
C ALA A 484 -1.47 11.64 7.36
N HIS A 485 -1.43 10.32 7.20
CA HIS A 485 -0.20 9.53 7.25
C HIS A 485 0.78 9.87 6.12
N MET A 486 0.26 10.18 4.91
CA MET A 486 1.10 10.64 3.81
C MET A 486 1.73 12.00 4.12
N LYS A 487 1.03 12.94 4.74
CA LYS A 487 1.63 14.21 5.16
C LYS A 487 2.75 14.02 6.19
N GLU A 488 2.57 13.09 7.13
CA GLU A 488 3.61 12.72 8.11
C GLU A 488 4.83 12.11 7.42
N MET A 489 4.63 11.16 6.51
CA MET A 489 5.69 10.56 5.71
C MET A 489 6.48 11.64 4.96
N TYR A 490 5.80 12.55 4.25
CA TYR A 490 6.46 13.62 3.50
C TYR A 490 7.26 14.58 4.38
N ALA A 491 6.85 14.79 5.63
CA ALA A 491 7.60 15.61 6.58
C ALA A 491 8.90 14.92 7.05
N ASN A 492 8.93 13.58 7.07
CA ASN A 492 10.07 12.78 7.50
C ASN A 492 11.03 12.42 6.34
N CYS A 493 10.58 12.54 5.08
CA CYS A 493 11.32 12.14 3.88
C CYS A 493 12.33 13.19 3.38
N ASN A 494 13.22 12.75 2.49
CA ASN A 494 14.13 13.63 1.74
C ASN A 494 13.34 14.62 0.86
N PRO A 495 13.69 15.93 0.83
CA PRO A 495 13.07 16.94 -0.04
C PRO A 495 13.03 16.56 -1.53
N GLY A 496 13.97 15.72 -2.00
CA GLY A 496 13.97 15.20 -3.37
C GLY A 496 12.72 14.39 -3.72
N PHE A 497 12.12 13.71 -2.75
CA PHE A 497 10.90 12.91 -2.92
C PHE A 497 9.69 13.76 -3.28
N ALA A 498 9.48 14.86 -2.55
CA ALA A 498 8.37 15.79 -2.81
C ALA A 498 8.46 16.48 -4.19
N ARG A 499 9.67 16.58 -4.77
CA ARG A 499 9.85 17.12 -6.12
C ARG A 499 9.44 16.12 -7.21
N ARG A 500 9.62 14.81 -6.97
CA ARG A 500 9.23 13.74 -7.91
C ARG A 500 7.76 13.37 -7.78
N PHE A 501 7.22 13.47 -6.57
CA PHE A 501 5.82 13.20 -6.23
C PHE A 501 5.22 14.42 -5.53
N PRO A 502 4.80 15.46 -6.26
CA PRO A 502 4.21 16.65 -5.64
C PRO A 502 2.86 16.33 -4.99
N LEU A 503 2.66 16.74 -3.74
CA LEU A 503 1.36 16.60 -3.06
C LEU A 503 0.29 17.54 -3.65
N ASP A 504 0.69 18.67 -4.22
CA ASP A 504 -0.24 19.63 -4.84
C ASP A 504 -0.95 19.06 -6.07
N THR A 505 -0.34 18.07 -6.72
CA THR A 505 -0.89 17.39 -7.89
C THR A 505 -1.50 16.02 -7.55
N ALA A 506 -1.66 15.72 -6.26
CA ALA A 506 -2.25 14.48 -5.78
C ALA A 506 -3.74 14.38 -6.13
N PHE A 507 -4.18 13.16 -6.41
CA PHE A 507 -5.60 12.85 -6.59
C PHE A 507 -6.21 12.60 -5.22
N VAL A 508 -7.12 13.49 -4.81
CA VAL A 508 -7.84 13.37 -3.54
C VAL A 508 -9.17 12.65 -3.80
N PHE A 509 -9.29 11.47 -3.20
CA PHE A 509 -10.49 10.64 -3.18
C PHE A 509 -11.25 10.94 -1.90
N GLU A 510 -12.29 11.74 -2.03
CA GLU A 510 -13.20 12.08 -0.94
C GLU A 510 -14.10 10.90 -0.58
N ASP A 511 -14.59 10.88 0.65
CA ASP A 511 -15.59 9.91 1.09
C ASP A 511 -16.90 10.13 0.34
N PHE A 512 -17.59 9.04 -0.01
CA PHE A 512 -18.82 9.14 -0.78
C PHE A 512 -19.96 9.70 0.09
N ASP A 513 -20.75 10.60 -0.50
CA ASP A 513 -21.99 11.05 0.12
C ASP A 513 -23.03 9.92 0.13
N ILE A 514 -24.09 10.10 0.92
CA ILE A 514 -25.13 9.07 1.09
C ILE A 514 -25.85 8.80 -0.24
N ASP A 515 -26.02 9.81 -1.09
CA ASP A 515 -26.64 9.66 -2.41
C ASP A 515 -25.77 8.80 -3.36
N THR A 516 -24.46 9.05 -3.38
CA THR A 516 -23.48 8.27 -4.15
C THR A 516 -23.36 6.86 -3.62
N LEU A 517 -23.30 6.66 -2.29
CA LEU A 517 -23.34 5.33 -1.67
C LEU A 517 -24.60 4.58 -2.08
N GLY A 518 -25.74 5.28 -2.19
CA GLY A 518 -26.99 4.69 -2.62
C GLY A 518 -26.99 4.24 -4.07
N LYS A 519 -26.44 5.06 -4.97
CA LYS A 519 -26.25 4.67 -6.37
C LYS A 519 -25.24 3.51 -6.51
N ILE A 520 -24.19 3.47 -5.69
CA ILE A 520 -23.25 2.34 -5.64
C ILE A 520 -23.95 1.06 -5.17
N PHE A 521 -24.84 1.17 -4.18
CA PHE A 521 -25.67 0.06 -3.71
C PHE A 521 -26.58 -0.48 -4.81
N ASP A 522 -27.31 0.40 -5.50
CA ASP A 522 -28.18 0.03 -6.62
C ASP A 522 -27.39 -0.61 -7.78
N TYR A 523 -26.26 -0.04 -8.16
CA TYR A 523 -25.35 -0.60 -9.18
C TYR A 523 -24.83 -1.98 -8.80
N ARG A 524 -24.52 -2.20 -7.52
CA ARG A 524 -24.01 -3.49 -7.05
C ARG A 524 -25.09 -4.57 -7.07
N LEU A 525 -26.31 -4.22 -6.66
CA LEU A 525 -27.47 -5.10 -6.75
C LEU A 525 -27.73 -5.52 -8.21
N GLU A 526 -27.70 -4.56 -9.16
CA GLU A 526 -27.88 -4.86 -10.59
C GLU A 526 -26.78 -5.81 -11.12
N LYS A 527 -25.52 -5.54 -10.76
CA LYS A 527 -24.38 -6.38 -11.17
C LYS A 527 -24.46 -7.81 -10.64
N GLU A 528 -24.94 -7.99 -9.41
CA GLU A 528 -25.13 -9.30 -8.77
C GLU A 528 -26.50 -9.92 -9.08
N LYS A 529 -27.34 -9.25 -9.90
CA LYS A 529 -28.70 -9.66 -10.26
C LYS A 529 -29.63 -9.85 -9.05
N LEU A 530 -29.43 -9.06 -8.00
CA LEU A 530 -30.22 -9.09 -6.77
C LEU A 530 -31.29 -8.00 -6.80
N VAL A 531 -32.44 -8.28 -6.21
CA VAL A 531 -33.52 -7.30 -6.00
C VAL A 531 -33.65 -7.02 -4.51
N ALA A 532 -33.77 -5.74 -4.12
CA ALA A 532 -34.07 -5.34 -2.75
C ALA A 532 -35.41 -4.61 -2.69
N THR A 533 -36.18 -4.84 -1.63
CA THR A 533 -37.42 -4.08 -1.41
C THR A 533 -37.09 -2.61 -1.06
N GLU A 534 -38.00 -1.68 -1.37
CA GLU A 534 -37.77 -0.24 -1.09
C GLU A 534 -37.54 0.04 0.41
N LYS A 535 -38.22 -0.71 1.29
CA LYS A 535 -37.97 -0.64 2.75
C LYS A 535 -36.58 -1.16 3.12
N ALA A 536 -36.11 -2.23 2.48
CA ALA A 536 -34.77 -2.76 2.74
C ALA A 536 -33.68 -1.79 2.29
N ARG A 537 -33.89 -1.10 1.16
CA ARG A 537 -33.03 -0.01 0.69
C ARG A 537 -32.95 1.11 1.72
N GLN A 538 -34.08 1.57 2.27
CA GLN A 538 -34.09 2.62 3.31
C GLN A 538 -33.32 2.20 4.57
N VAL A 539 -33.49 0.94 5.02
CA VAL A 539 -32.76 0.41 6.18
C VAL A 539 -31.26 0.32 5.89
N ALA A 540 -30.87 -0.14 4.70
CA ALA A 540 -29.48 -0.17 4.28
C ALA A 540 -28.85 1.24 4.26
N MET A 541 -29.55 2.25 3.74
CA MET A 541 -29.07 3.64 3.77
C MET A 541 -28.94 4.17 5.20
N ASP A 542 -29.90 3.88 6.09
CA ASP A 542 -29.85 4.32 7.49
C ASP A 542 -28.64 3.69 8.21
N MET A 543 -28.35 2.41 7.95
CA MET A 543 -27.15 1.74 8.46
C MET A 543 -25.86 2.37 7.94
N LEU A 544 -25.77 2.64 6.63
CA LEU A 544 -24.62 3.29 6.01
C LEU A 544 -24.42 4.72 6.54
N SER A 545 -25.51 5.48 6.75
CA SER A 545 -25.45 6.84 7.29
C SER A 545 -24.95 6.89 8.74
N ARG A 546 -25.19 5.81 9.51
CA ARG A 546 -24.65 5.66 10.86
C ARG A 546 -23.20 5.19 10.81
N ALA A 547 -22.87 4.28 9.90
CA ALA A 547 -21.52 3.77 9.74
C ALA A 547 -20.53 4.83 9.22
N SER A 548 -20.98 5.75 8.35
CA SER A 548 -20.14 6.82 7.78
C SER A 548 -19.59 7.82 8.80
N VAL A 549 -20.15 7.83 10.02
CA VAL A 549 -19.67 8.65 11.14
C VAL A 549 -18.41 8.07 11.78
N ARG A 550 -18.14 6.77 11.59
CA ARG A 550 -17.00 6.09 12.23
C ARG A 550 -15.68 6.46 11.54
N PRO A 551 -14.57 6.55 12.30
CA PRO A 551 -13.24 6.67 11.70
C PRO A 551 -12.96 5.43 10.84
N ASN A 552 -12.29 5.61 9.71
CA ASN A 552 -11.96 4.57 8.75
C ASN A 552 -13.18 3.88 8.10
N PHE A 553 -14.25 4.63 7.86
CA PHE A 553 -15.37 4.13 7.07
C PHE A 553 -14.91 3.64 5.69
N GLY A 554 -15.25 2.39 5.36
CA GLY A 554 -14.78 1.71 4.16
C GLY A 554 -15.47 2.11 2.86
N ASN A 555 -16.29 3.18 2.85
CA ASN A 555 -17.00 3.71 1.68
C ASN A 555 -17.67 2.61 0.85
N GLY A 556 -17.32 2.45 -0.43
CA GLY A 556 -17.88 1.42 -1.30
C GLY A 556 -17.59 -0.02 -0.83
N GLY A 557 -16.49 -0.22 -0.09
CA GLY A 557 -16.20 -1.49 0.58
C GLY A 557 -17.21 -1.82 1.68
N GLU A 558 -17.72 -0.82 2.40
CA GLU A 558 -18.74 -1.04 3.42
C GLU A 558 -20.08 -1.43 2.80
N VAL A 559 -20.42 -0.85 1.64
CA VAL A 559 -21.61 -1.24 0.86
C VAL A 559 -21.53 -2.70 0.43
N VAL A 560 -20.37 -3.14 -0.06
CA VAL A 560 -20.13 -4.55 -0.43
C VAL A 560 -20.24 -5.46 0.80
N ASN A 561 -19.64 -5.07 1.92
CA ASN A 561 -19.74 -5.84 3.17
C ASN A 561 -21.18 -5.95 3.67
N LEU A 562 -21.96 -4.87 3.56
CA LEU A 562 -23.36 -4.83 3.97
C LEU A 562 -24.23 -5.76 3.10
N ILE A 563 -24.06 -5.71 1.77
CA ILE A 563 -24.78 -6.60 0.84
C ILE A 563 -24.40 -8.06 1.11
N SER A 564 -23.11 -8.37 1.26
CA SER A 564 -22.65 -9.74 1.55
C SER A 564 -23.25 -10.28 2.85
N LYS A 565 -23.33 -9.46 3.91
CA LYS A 565 -23.99 -9.82 5.17
C LYS A 565 -25.49 -10.06 4.97
N ALA A 566 -26.16 -9.22 4.19
CA ALA A 566 -27.58 -9.38 3.90
C ALA A 566 -27.88 -10.65 3.10
N ILE A 567 -27.02 -11.00 2.13
CA ILE A 567 -27.13 -12.28 1.40
C ILE A 567 -26.99 -13.45 2.36
N MET A 568 -26.01 -13.44 3.27
CA MET A 568 -25.85 -14.50 4.28
C MET A 568 -27.07 -14.62 5.20
N ALA A 569 -27.64 -13.49 5.65
CA ALA A 569 -28.84 -13.46 6.47
C ALA A 569 -30.06 -14.01 5.72
N ARG A 570 -30.23 -13.63 4.45
CA ARG A 570 -31.26 -14.19 3.56
C ARG A 570 -31.14 -15.70 3.44
N THR A 571 -29.93 -16.21 3.19
CA THR A 571 -29.68 -17.65 3.06
C THR A 571 -30.04 -18.38 4.35
N LYS A 572 -29.68 -17.82 5.52
CA LYS A 572 -30.05 -18.39 6.82
C LYS A 572 -31.57 -18.42 7.02
N ARG A 573 -32.26 -17.32 6.72
CA ARG A 573 -33.73 -17.22 6.81
C ARG A 573 -34.43 -18.23 5.88
N MET A 574 -33.90 -18.47 4.69
CA MET A 574 -34.44 -19.46 3.77
C MET A 574 -34.21 -20.89 4.27
N ALA A 575 -33.05 -21.18 4.87
CA ALA A 575 -32.77 -22.48 5.49
C ALA A 575 -33.72 -22.75 6.67
N ASP A 576 -33.94 -21.75 7.54
CA ASP A 576 -34.86 -21.87 8.68
C ASP A 576 -36.32 -22.08 8.24
N ASN A 577 -36.72 -21.52 7.08
CA ASN A 577 -38.06 -21.72 6.51
C ASN A 577 -38.26 -23.08 5.83
N MET A 578 -37.19 -23.77 5.43
CA MET A 578 -37.27 -25.12 4.86
C MET A 578 -37.45 -26.21 5.92
N ASP A 579 -37.06 -25.98 7.18
CA ASP A 579 -37.09 -26.98 8.26
C ASP A 579 -38.48 -27.13 8.94
N PHE A 580 -39.46 -26.29 8.58
CA PHE A 580 -40.85 -26.35 9.11
C PHE A 580 -41.89 -26.91 8.12
N GLY A 581 -41.42 -27.41 6.97
CA GLY A 581 -42.25 -27.80 5.83
C GLY A 581 -42.45 -29.30 5.60
N ASP A 582 -42.24 -30.17 6.59
CA ASP A 582 -42.64 -31.59 6.47
C ASP A 582 -42.77 -32.24 7.85
N THR A 583 -43.93 -32.09 8.49
CA THR A 583 -44.45 -33.05 9.50
C THR A 583 -45.88 -32.67 9.88
N LYS A 584 -46.84 -33.08 9.04
CA LYS A 584 -48.16 -33.45 9.55
C LYS A 584 -48.56 -34.81 8.97
N GLU A 585 -48.86 -35.70 9.90
CA GLU A 585 -49.58 -36.96 9.74
C GLU A 585 -48.86 -38.11 9.03
N GLN A 586 -48.20 -38.96 9.83
CA GLN A 586 -48.69 -40.32 10.07
C GLN A 586 -48.01 -40.91 11.31
N THR A 587 -48.83 -41.14 12.35
CA THR A 587 -48.55 -42.06 13.45
C THR A 587 -48.36 -43.48 12.90
N VAL A 588 -47.35 -44.22 13.38
CA VAL A 588 -47.45 -45.55 14.01
C VAL A 588 -46.04 -46.12 14.26
N ASP A 589 -45.79 -46.36 15.55
CA ASP A 589 -44.94 -47.35 16.21
C ASP A 589 -43.40 -47.43 16.11
N ALA A 590 -42.90 -47.85 17.27
CA ALA A 590 -41.74 -48.71 17.52
C ALA A 590 -40.33 -48.08 17.68
N THR A 591 -40.05 -47.79 18.97
CA THR A 591 -38.96 -48.35 19.79
C THR A 591 -37.48 -47.99 19.55
N ASP A 592 -36.90 -47.55 20.68
CA ASP A 592 -35.60 -47.96 21.24
C ASP A 592 -34.29 -47.21 20.90
N LYS A 593 -33.76 -46.63 22.00
CA LYS A 593 -32.36 -46.58 22.46
C LYS A 593 -31.37 -45.55 21.87
N LYS A 594 -31.06 -44.57 22.74
CA LYS A 594 -29.75 -44.35 23.38
C LYS A 594 -28.50 -44.68 22.54
N THR A 595 -27.65 -43.70 22.20
CA THR A 595 -26.39 -43.33 22.91
C THR A 595 -25.42 -42.54 22.04
N ASN A 596 -24.74 -41.59 22.70
CA ASN A 596 -23.36 -41.12 22.56
C ASN A 596 -22.85 -40.57 21.22
N GLY A 597 -22.31 -39.36 21.33
CA GLY A 597 -21.45 -38.78 20.31
C GLY A 597 -20.07 -39.43 20.27
N GLU A 598 -19.40 -39.22 19.15
CA GLU A 598 -17.98 -38.84 19.07
C GLU A 598 -17.63 -38.57 17.60
N ASP A 599 -16.74 -37.59 17.42
CA ASP A 599 -16.21 -37.09 16.17
C ASP A 599 -15.66 -38.19 15.25
N LYS A 600 -16.08 -38.17 13.98
CA LYS A 600 -15.26 -38.69 12.86
C LYS A 600 -15.36 -37.77 11.65
N LYS A 601 -14.26 -37.06 11.41
CA LYS A 601 -13.81 -36.64 10.07
C LYS A 601 -13.83 -37.85 9.14
N VAL A 602 -14.57 -37.76 8.04
CA VAL A 602 -14.38 -38.62 6.87
C VAL A 602 -14.51 -37.76 5.62
N ASP A 603 -13.60 -38.00 4.70
CA ASP A 603 -13.36 -37.33 3.44
C ASP A 603 -14.61 -37.23 2.54
N LEU A 604 -14.75 -36.08 1.89
CA LEU A 604 -15.77 -35.79 0.88
C LEU A 604 -15.27 -36.30 -0.48
N ASP A 605 -15.65 -37.51 -0.84
CA ASP A 605 -15.64 -37.97 -2.22
C ASP A 605 -16.97 -37.61 -2.91
N GLU A 606 -16.82 -36.95 -4.05
CA GLU A 606 -17.86 -36.60 -5.02
C GLU A 606 -18.67 -37.83 -5.46
N LYS A 607 -20.01 -37.76 -5.30
CA LYS A 607 -21.02 -38.20 -6.28
C LYS A 607 -22.43 -38.17 -5.67
N SER A 608 -23.20 -37.14 -6.00
CA SER A 608 -24.63 -37.29 -6.36
C SER A 608 -25.11 -36.00 -7.02
N SER A 609 -24.88 -35.95 -8.32
CA SER A 609 -25.51 -35.05 -9.28
C SER A 609 -27.01 -35.38 -9.38
N ASN A 610 -27.86 -34.34 -9.28
CA ASN A 610 -29.19 -34.16 -9.93
C ASN A 610 -30.32 -33.63 -9.02
N ALA A 611 -30.07 -33.24 -7.77
CA ALA A 611 -31.04 -32.48 -6.96
C ALA A 611 -30.68 -30.99 -6.78
N ASP A 612 -29.45 -30.61 -7.13
CA ASP A 612 -28.83 -29.32 -6.77
C ASP A 612 -28.98 -28.24 -7.86
N GLU A 613 -29.42 -28.60 -9.06
CA GLU A 613 -29.62 -27.67 -10.18
C GLU A 613 -31.00 -26.99 -10.15
N THR A 614 -32.02 -27.65 -9.60
CA THR A 614 -33.38 -27.08 -9.49
C THR A 614 -33.53 -26.10 -8.32
N ILE A 615 -32.68 -26.20 -7.29
CA ILE A 615 -32.74 -25.31 -6.11
C ILE A 615 -32.04 -23.98 -6.38
N LYS A 616 -31.04 -23.95 -7.29
CA LYS A 616 -30.30 -22.72 -7.64
C LYS A 616 -31.10 -21.70 -8.46
N THR A 617 -32.17 -22.13 -9.12
CA THR A 617 -32.95 -21.25 -10.02
C THR A 617 -33.96 -20.36 -9.27
N ASP A 618 -34.42 -20.76 -8.07
CA ASP A 618 -35.38 -19.96 -7.26
C ASP A 618 -34.69 -19.00 -6.26
N LEU A 619 -33.37 -19.12 -6.06
CA LEU A 619 -32.59 -18.30 -5.11
C LEU A 619 -32.30 -16.88 -5.62
N ASP A 620 -32.30 -16.66 -6.94
CA ASP A 620 -31.98 -15.37 -7.56
C ASP A 620 -33.20 -14.41 -7.60
N GLU A 621 -34.44 -14.92 -7.54
CA GLU A 621 -35.65 -14.08 -7.66
C GLU A 621 -36.22 -13.57 -6.32
N THR A 622 -35.76 -14.12 -5.18
CA THR A 622 -36.28 -13.70 -3.86
C THR A 622 -35.64 -12.39 -3.39
N PRO A 623 -36.43 -11.31 -3.17
CA PRO A 623 -35.86 -10.01 -2.85
C PRO A 623 -35.30 -9.95 -1.42
N LEU A 624 -34.27 -9.13 -1.22
CA LEU A 624 -33.75 -8.79 0.10
C LEU A 624 -34.79 -8.00 0.89
N LEU A 625 -35.03 -8.45 2.11
CA LEU A 625 -35.97 -7.86 3.06
C LEU A 625 -35.22 -6.97 4.08
N PRO A 626 -35.91 -6.05 4.77
CA PRO A 626 -35.30 -5.20 5.80
C PRO A 626 -34.56 -5.99 6.90
N GLU A 627 -35.12 -7.15 7.28
CA GLU A 627 -34.59 -8.06 8.31
C GLU A 627 -33.25 -8.68 7.91
N ASP A 628 -32.98 -8.81 6.61
CA ASP A 628 -31.73 -9.38 6.11
C ASP A 628 -30.56 -8.40 6.34
N PHE A 629 -30.82 -7.09 6.29
CA PHE A 629 -29.81 -6.06 6.58
C PHE A 629 -29.63 -5.82 8.08
N ASP A 630 -30.76 -5.74 8.78
CA ASP A 630 -30.81 -5.44 10.20
C ASP A 630 -31.93 -6.26 10.87
N PRO A 631 -31.60 -7.28 11.67
CA PRO A 631 -32.59 -8.08 12.39
C PRO A 631 -33.49 -7.21 13.29
N ASP A 632 -32.96 -6.10 13.78
CA ASP A 632 -33.64 -5.14 14.64
C ASP A 632 -34.05 -3.87 13.87
N TRP A 633 -34.37 -3.97 12.58
CA TRP A 633 -34.76 -2.82 11.76
C TRP A 633 -35.97 -2.04 12.33
N ASP A 634 -36.89 -2.73 13.04
CA ASP A 634 -38.05 -2.14 13.71
C ASP A 634 -37.78 -1.74 15.18
N ARG A 635 -36.51 -1.64 15.57
CA ARG A 635 -36.09 -1.27 16.94
C ARG A 635 -36.72 0.03 17.43
N ASN A 636 -36.94 1.02 16.58
CA ASN A 636 -37.52 2.31 16.97
C ASN A 636 -38.94 2.15 17.52
N THR A 637 -39.70 1.19 17.00
CA THR A 637 -41.08 0.90 17.42
C THR A 637 -41.10 0.11 18.73
N ARG A 638 -40.07 -0.71 18.99
CA ARG A 638 -39.90 -1.50 20.21
C ARG A 638 -39.08 -0.80 21.32
N ALA A 639 -38.36 0.27 21.00
CA ALA A 639 -37.39 0.94 21.88
C ALA A 639 -37.99 1.42 23.21
N VAL A 640 -39.23 1.89 23.18
CA VAL A 640 -39.95 2.34 24.38
C VAL A 640 -40.25 1.17 25.32
N ALA A 641 -40.69 0.02 24.78
CA ALA A 641 -40.97 -1.18 25.58
C ALA A 641 -39.68 -1.78 26.16
N ASN A 642 -38.58 -1.74 25.39
CA ASN A 642 -37.30 -2.30 25.80
C ASN A 642 -36.57 -1.46 26.87
N THR A 643 -36.84 -0.16 26.98
CA THR A 643 -36.10 0.70 27.93
C THR A 643 -36.36 0.35 29.37
N ARG A 644 -37.60 0.02 29.75
CA ARG A 644 -37.87 -0.47 31.11
C ARG A 644 -37.21 -1.82 31.37
N ALA A 645 -37.26 -2.72 30.40
CA ALA A 645 -36.60 -4.02 30.48
C ALA A 645 -35.07 -3.87 30.69
N LEU A 646 -34.44 -2.88 30.06
CA LEU A 646 -33.01 -2.62 30.22
C LEU A 646 -32.59 -2.25 31.65
N PHE A 647 -33.50 -1.70 32.45
CA PHE A 647 -33.29 -1.32 33.86
C PHE A 647 -34.00 -2.26 34.85
N GLU A 648 -34.51 -3.41 34.41
CA GLU A 648 -35.08 -4.42 35.32
C GLU A 648 -34.03 -4.83 36.37
N GLY A 649 -34.42 -4.77 37.65
CA GLY A 649 -33.54 -5.05 38.79
C GLY A 649 -32.73 -3.85 39.32
N PHE A 650 -32.76 -2.68 38.66
CA PHE A 650 -32.17 -1.44 39.19
C PHE A 650 -33.19 -0.69 40.06
N ILE A 651 -32.95 -0.67 41.37
CA ILE A 651 -33.85 -0.04 42.34
C ILE A 651 -33.49 1.45 42.51
N GLY A 652 -34.46 2.35 42.34
CA GLY A 652 -34.30 3.79 42.59
C GLY A 652 -33.88 4.64 41.38
N TYR A 653 -34.09 4.13 40.16
CA TYR A 653 -33.70 4.77 38.89
C TYR A 653 -34.89 5.39 38.14
N GLU A 654 -36.07 5.48 38.75
CA GLU A 654 -37.31 5.90 38.09
C GLU A 654 -37.22 7.32 37.48
N GLU A 655 -36.53 8.25 38.16
CA GLU A 655 -36.30 9.61 37.64
C GLU A 655 -35.43 9.60 36.37
N ILE A 656 -34.45 8.68 36.30
CA ILE A 656 -33.53 8.55 35.16
C ILE A 656 -34.24 7.86 33.99
N ILE A 657 -34.97 6.78 34.27
CA ILE A 657 -35.76 6.02 33.28
C ILE A 657 -36.79 6.94 32.62
N SER A 658 -37.53 7.72 33.40
CA SER A 658 -38.53 8.69 32.88
C SER A 658 -37.90 9.73 31.93
N LYS A 659 -36.69 10.22 32.24
CA LYS A 659 -35.96 11.11 31.33
C LYS A 659 -35.57 10.43 30.03
N PHE A 660 -35.07 9.20 30.05
CA PHE A 660 -34.71 8.49 28.81
C PHE A 660 -35.94 8.11 27.97
N GLU A 661 -37.04 7.69 28.61
CA GLU A 661 -38.33 7.48 27.94
C GLU A 661 -38.77 8.76 27.22
N SER A 662 -38.63 9.92 27.86
CA SER A 662 -38.98 11.21 27.25
C SER A 662 -38.17 11.51 25.97
N TYR A 663 -36.88 11.18 25.94
CA TYR A 663 -36.04 11.33 24.74
C TYR A 663 -36.46 10.37 23.63
N GLN A 664 -36.85 9.14 23.97
CA GLN A 664 -37.33 8.18 22.98
C GLN A 664 -38.65 8.61 22.35
N TYR A 665 -39.63 9.04 23.16
CA TYR A 665 -40.90 9.56 22.64
C TYR A 665 -40.68 10.82 21.78
N MET A 666 -39.75 11.68 22.18
CA MET A 666 -39.37 12.85 21.39
C MET A 666 -38.76 12.45 20.05
N ALA A 667 -37.80 11.51 20.05
CA ALA A 667 -37.17 10.98 18.84
C ALA A 667 -38.20 10.37 17.89
N GLN A 668 -39.08 9.52 18.42
CA GLN A 668 -40.14 8.85 17.66
C GLN A 668 -41.12 9.88 17.08
N GLY A 669 -41.59 10.83 17.88
CA GLY A 669 -42.53 11.88 17.45
C GLY A 669 -41.96 12.81 16.38
N MET A 670 -40.67 13.13 16.44
CA MET A 670 -39.97 13.93 15.42
C MET A 670 -39.83 13.17 14.10
N ARG A 671 -39.42 11.89 14.17
CA ARG A 671 -39.27 11.04 12.99
C ARG A 671 -40.60 10.79 12.27
N LEU A 672 -41.71 10.63 13.01
CA LEU A 672 -43.06 10.52 12.42
C LEU A 672 -43.45 11.74 11.55
N ARG A 673 -42.79 12.89 11.77
CA ARG A 673 -42.98 14.12 10.99
C ARG A 673 -41.86 14.38 9.99
N GLY A 674 -40.94 13.43 9.80
CA GLY A 674 -39.77 13.59 8.93
C GLY A 674 -38.73 14.58 9.45
N ILE A 675 -38.75 14.90 10.74
CA ILE A 675 -37.80 15.83 11.38
C ILE A 675 -36.67 15.01 12.01
N ASP A 676 -35.41 15.40 11.77
CA ASP A 676 -34.25 14.78 12.42
C ASP A 676 -34.25 15.09 13.93
N PRO A 677 -34.22 14.07 14.81
CA PRO A 677 -34.20 14.28 16.26
C PRO A 677 -32.83 14.69 16.84
N ARG A 678 -31.72 14.51 16.10
CA ARG A 678 -30.35 14.81 16.59
C ARG A 678 -30.17 16.23 17.16
N PRO A 679 -30.79 17.29 16.61
CA PRO A 679 -30.61 18.65 17.14
C PRO A 679 -31.25 18.90 18.50
N TYR A 680 -32.25 18.10 18.88
CA TYR A 680 -33.10 18.35 20.04
C TYR A 680 -32.79 17.43 21.23
N ILE A 681 -32.09 16.33 20.99
CA ILE A 681 -31.70 15.37 22.02
C ILE A 681 -30.27 15.70 22.50
N PRO A 682 -30.00 15.71 23.82
CA PRO A 682 -28.65 15.94 24.33
C PRO A 682 -27.68 14.79 23.99
N PHE A 683 -26.44 15.13 23.62
CA PHE A 683 -25.35 14.16 23.39
C PHE A 683 -24.24 14.24 24.46
N THR A 684 -24.45 15.04 25.49
CA THR A 684 -23.46 15.34 26.54
C THR A 684 -24.12 15.26 27.90
N TYR A 685 -23.57 14.43 28.77
CA TYR A 685 -24.15 14.11 30.06
C TYR A 685 -23.13 14.23 31.20
N VAL A 686 -23.63 14.64 32.37
CA VAL A 686 -22.84 14.70 33.61
C VAL A 686 -23.49 13.79 34.64
N PHE A 687 -22.76 12.76 35.07
CA PHE A 687 -23.20 11.80 36.09
C PHE A 687 -22.55 12.13 37.43
N LYS A 688 -23.36 12.63 38.38
CA LYS A 688 -22.92 13.03 39.73
C LYS A 688 -23.42 12.04 40.76
N GLY A 689 -22.57 11.61 41.70
CA GLY A 689 -23.04 10.87 42.88
C GLY A 689 -21.96 10.03 43.56
N PRO A 690 -22.27 9.38 44.70
CA PRO A 690 -21.34 8.52 45.43
C PRO A 690 -20.81 7.33 44.61
N PRO A 691 -19.69 6.71 45.01
CA PRO A 691 -19.17 5.53 44.30
C PRO A 691 -20.11 4.33 44.50
N GLY A 692 -20.20 3.44 43.51
CA GLY A 692 -21.07 2.25 43.59
C GLY A 692 -22.58 2.50 43.40
N THR A 693 -22.97 3.67 42.89
CA THR A 693 -24.36 4.02 42.54
C THR A 693 -24.70 3.75 41.07
N GLY A 694 -24.00 2.82 40.40
CA GLY A 694 -24.36 2.38 39.03
C GLY A 694 -24.09 3.36 37.88
N LYS A 695 -23.25 4.39 38.04
CA LYS A 695 -22.88 5.35 36.98
C LYS A 695 -22.35 4.67 35.70
N THR A 696 -21.36 3.80 35.84
CA THR A 696 -20.76 3.04 34.72
C THR A 696 -21.78 2.11 34.06
N SER A 697 -22.59 1.40 34.87
CA SER A 697 -23.66 0.53 34.37
C SER A 697 -24.71 1.31 33.57
N THR A 698 -25.08 2.50 34.03
CA THR A 698 -26.04 3.38 33.35
C THR A 698 -25.50 3.89 32.01
N SER A 699 -24.19 4.13 31.90
CA SER A 699 -23.56 4.53 30.63
C SER A 699 -23.65 3.44 29.56
N ARG A 700 -23.49 2.16 29.94
CA ARG A 700 -23.69 1.02 29.03
C ARG A 700 -25.13 0.91 28.54
N LYS A 701 -26.09 1.14 29.43
CA LYS A 701 -27.52 1.17 29.06
C LYS A 701 -27.85 2.38 28.18
N LEU A 702 -27.26 3.55 28.45
CA LEU A 702 -27.38 4.74 27.61
C LEU A 702 -26.93 4.44 26.17
N GLY A 703 -25.80 3.74 25.99
CA GLY A 703 -25.32 3.30 24.67
C GLY A 703 -26.36 2.47 23.93
N GLN A 704 -26.96 1.49 24.62
CA GLN A 704 -28.05 0.68 24.04
C GLN A 704 -29.26 1.52 23.67
N ILE A 705 -29.74 2.40 24.56
CA ILE A 705 -30.92 3.26 24.31
C ILE A 705 -30.71 4.14 23.07
N PHE A 706 -29.53 4.75 22.94
CA PHE A 706 -29.22 5.61 21.79
C PHE A 706 -28.97 4.84 20.50
N TYR A 707 -28.47 3.61 20.60
CA TYR A 707 -28.40 2.67 19.47
C TYR A 707 -29.80 2.24 19.02
N ASP A 708 -30.71 1.96 19.96
CA ASP A 708 -32.10 1.60 19.71
C ASP A 708 -32.91 2.77 19.14
N MET A 709 -32.57 4.02 19.48
CA MET A 709 -33.13 5.23 18.83
C MET A 709 -32.57 5.50 17.42
N GLY A 710 -31.60 4.70 16.95
CA GLY A 710 -30.91 4.90 15.68
C GLY A 710 -30.04 6.17 15.63
N LEU A 711 -29.57 6.66 16.79
CA LEU A 711 -28.69 7.84 16.88
C LEU A 711 -27.21 7.46 16.92
N LEU A 712 -26.88 6.27 17.44
CA LEU A 712 -25.53 5.73 17.47
C LEU A 712 -25.36 4.58 16.48
N ALA A 713 -24.11 4.35 16.07
CA ALA A 713 -23.75 3.28 15.16
C ALA A 713 -23.51 1.94 15.90
N ALA A 714 -23.14 1.98 17.18
CA ALA A 714 -22.97 0.79 18.03
C ALA A 714 -23.38 1.11 19.48
N PRO A 715 -23.84 0.11 20.26
CA PRO A 715 -24.20 0.30 21.68
C PRO A 715 -22.98 0.35 22.61
N ASP A 716 -21.78 0.07 22.10
CA ASP A 716 -20.53 0.01 22.86
C ASP A 716 -20.20 1.32 23.60
N VAL A 717 -19.54 1.17 24.75
CA VAL A 717 -19.01 2.28 25.54
C VAL A 717 -17.49 2.20 25.62
N VAL A 718 -16.83 3.30 25.27
CA VAL A 718 -15.40 3.49 25.46
C VAL A 718 -15.21 4.09 26.85
N GLU A 719 -14.83 3.25 27.81
CA GLU A 719 -14.57 3.64 29.20
C GLU A 719 -13.12 4.11 29.35
N VAL A 720 -12.94 5.36 29.77
CA VAL A 720 -11.61 5.97 29.99
C VAL A 720 -11.57 6.68 31.34
N SER A 721 -10.39 6.77 31.94
CA SER A 721 -10.17 7.60 33.12
C SER A 721 -9.63 8.97 32.73
N ALA A 722 -9.87 9.99 33.55
CA ALA A 722 -9.32 11.34 33.33
C ALA A 722 -7.79 11.36 33.07
N SER A 723 -7.04 10.45 33.71
CA SER A 723 -5.58 10.34 33.52
C SER A 723 -5.17 9.86 32.13
N GLN A 724 -6.04 9.16 31.41
CA GLN A 724 -5.76 8.72 30.04
C GLN A 724 -5.89 9.85 29.01
N LEU A 725 -6.58 10.94 29.33
CA LEU A 725 -6.64 12.12 28.48
C LEU A 725 -5.40 12.99 28.61
N ILE A 726 -4.80 13.05 29.81
CA ILE A 726 -3.65 13.91 30.11
C ILE A 726 -2.35 13.29 29.54
N GLY A 727 -1.55 14.11 28.84
CA GLY A 727 -0.22 13.73 28.34
C GLY A 727 0.86 13.78 29.42
N GLU A 728 1.94 13.02 29.23
CA GLU A 728 3.10 13.04 30.14
C GLU A 728 4.07 14.21 29.81
N TYR A 729 4.01 14.72 28.58
CA TYR A 729 4.86 15.79 28.08
C TYR A 729 4.03 16.89 27.37
N CYS A 730 4.56 18.12 27.36
CA CYS A 730 3.93 19.26 26.69
C CYS A 730 3.64 18.98 25.20
N GLY A 731 2.42 19.31 24.75
CA GLY A 731 1.96 19.11 23.36
C GLY A 731 1.49 17.69 23.02
N GLN A 732 1.45 16.75 23.98
CA GLN A 732 0.91 15.40 23.76
C GLN A 732 -0.57 15.26 24.15
N THR A 733 -1.09 16.17 24.98
CA THR A 733 -2.44 16.06 25.54
C THR A 733 -3.53 16.23 24.47
N ALA A 734 -3.40 17.23 23.58
CA ALA A 734 -4.36 17.43 22.50
C ALA A 734 -4.45 16.21 21.54
N PRO A 735 -3.34 15.68 20.97
CA PRO A 735 -3.41 14.48 20.11
C PRO A 735 -3.95 13.24 20.81
N LYS A 736 -3.65 13.07 22.11
CA LYS A 736 -4.14 11.92 22.90
C LYS A 736 -5.65 12.01 23.14
N THR A 737 -6.14 13.21 23.45
CA THR A 737 -7.57 13.50 23.59
C THR A 737 -8.30 13.32 22.26
N GLU A 738 -7.72 13.79 21.15
CA GLU A 738 -8.31 13.64 19.81
C GLU A 738 -8.46 12.17 19.42
N ARG A 739 -7.44 11.32 19.65
CA ARG A 739 -7.52 9.87 19.38
C ARG A 739 -8.60 9.16 20.18
N LEU A 740 -8.81 9.56 21.45
CA LEU A 740 -9.88 9.01 22.29
C LEU A 740 -11.27 9.45 21.82
N LEU A 741 -11.40 10.70 21.36
CA LEU A 741 -12.63 11.20 20.75
C LEU A 741 -12.94 10.48 19.43
N GLU A 742 -11.91 10.25 18.60
CA GLU A 742 -12.03 9.51 17.35
C GLU A 742 -12.45 8.06 17.58
N SER A 743 -11.86 7.37 18.55
CA SER A 743 -12.22 5.98 18.86
C SER A 743 -13.65 5.82 19.39
N ALA A 744 -14.22 6.89 19.96
CA ALA A 744 -15.60 6.92 20.46
C ALA A 744 -16.63 7.46 19.45
N LEU A 745 -16.23 7.84 18.23
CA LEU A 745 -17.17 8.27 17.19
C LEU A 745 -18.22 7.18 16.87
N GLY A 746 -19.49 7.56 16.90
CA GLY A 746 -20.62 6.63 16.74
C GLY A 746 -20.92 5.76 17.96
N LYS A 747 -20.25 5.99 19.10
CA LYS A 747 -20.35 5.27 20.37
C LYS A 747 -20.52 6.24 21.56
N VAL A 748 -20.48 5.70 22.78
CA VAL A 748 -20.44 6.50 24.02
C VAL A 748 -18.99 6.58 24.55
N LEU A 749 -18.50 7.79 24.82
CA LEU A 749 -17.26 8.06 25.56
C LEU A 749 -17.61 8.29 27.03
N PHE A 750 -17.23 7.37 27.91
CA PHE A 750 -17.43 7.48 29.35
C PHE A 750 -16.12 7.85 30.04
N ILE A 751 -16.05 9.06 30.60
CA ILE A 751 -14.89 9.57 31.33
C ILE A 751 -15.17 9.45 32.83
N ASP A 752 -14.56 8.46 33.46
CA ASP A 752 -14.65 8.27 34.91
C ASP A 752 -13.66 9.17 35.66
N GLU A 753 -14.06 9.56 36.87
CA GLU A 753 -13.35 10.53 37.72
C GLU A 753 -12.95 11.82 36.98
N ALA A 754 -13.86 12.31 36.13
CA ALA A 754 -13.63 13.46 35.25
C ALA A 754 -13.20 14.73 36.01
N TYR A 755 -13.56 14.85 37.29
CA TYR A 755 -13.15 15.96 38.15
C TYR A 755 -11.64 16.13 38.28
N ARG A 756 -10.84 15.07 38.03
CA ARG A 756 -9.37 15.18 38.01
C ARG A 756 -8.88 16.15 36.91
N LEU A 757 -9.68 16.39 35.87
CA LEU A 757 -9.42 17.38 34.83
C LEU A 757 -9.53 18.83 35.34
N ALA A 758 -10.12 19.06 36.52
CA ALA A 758 -10.18 20.38 37.17
C ALA A 758 -8.90 20.74 37.95
N SER A 759 -7.82 19.98 37.76
CA SER A 759 -6.52 20.24 38.41
C SER A 759 -5.83 21.43 37.76
N SER A 760 -5.12 22.25 38.53
CA SER A 760 -4.43 23.48 38.07
C SER A 760 -3.16 23.22 37.21
N SER A 761 -3.03 22.06 36.57
CA SER A 761 -1.92 21.77 35.65
C SER A 761 -2.31 22.19 34.23
N GLY A 762 -1.41 22.89 33.51
CA GLY A 762 -1.67 23.36 32.14
C GLY A 762 -2.05 22.24 31.15
N TYR A 763 -1.63 21.01 31.42
CA TYR A 763 -2.02 19.84 30.63
C TYR A 763 -3.50 19.45 30.81
N ALA A 764 -4.05 19.57 32.02
CA ALA A 764 -5.46 19.26 32.27
C ALA A 764 -6.39 20.30 31.63
N GLU A 765 -5.98 21.57 31.63
CA GLU A 765 -6.69 22.66 30.96
C GLU A 765 -6.73 22.47 29.43
N GLU A 766 -5.62 22.03 28.82
CA GLU A 766 -5.54 21.68 27.40
C GLU A 766 -6.54 20.56 27.03
N ALA A 767 -6.64 19.50 27.86
CA ALA A 767 -7.61 18.42 27.65
C ALA A 767 -9.06 18.90 27.74
N VAL A 768 -9.38 19.78 28.71
CA VAL A 768 -10.73 20.35 28.87
C VAL A 768 -11.09 21.24 27.67
N SER A 769 -10.15 22.06 27.20
CA SER A 769 -10.36 22.88 26.00
C SER A 769 -10.66 22.01 24.78
N GLU A 770 -9.89 20.95 24.56
CA GLU A 770 -10.10 20.05 23.42
C GLU A 770 -11.45 19.31 23.51
N LEU A 771 -11.89 18.89 24.71
CA LEU A 771 -13.22 18.31 24.91
C LEU A 771 -14.35 19.31 24.59
N VAL A 772 -14.22 20.56 25.03
CA VAL A 772 -15.19 21.64 24.76
C VAL A 772 -15.25 21.97 23.27
N ASP A 773 -14.08 22.01 22.62
CA ASP A 773 -13.95 22.25 21.19
C ASP A 773 -14.53 21.09 20.39
N ALA A 774 -14.28 19.84 20.80
CA ALA A 774 -14.83 18.66 20.17
C ALA A 774 -16.36 18.67 20.12
N VAL A 775 -17.05 19.04 21.22
CA VAL A 775 -18.52 19.15 21.23
C VAL A 775 -19.04 20.15 20.17
N THR A 776 -18.22 21.15 19.81
CA THR A 776 -18.57 22.20 18.84
C THR A 776 -18.17 21.84 17.40
N LYS A 777 -17.05 21.14 17.21
CA LYS A 777 -16.52 20.76 15.89
C LYS A 777 -17.51 19.85 15.13
N PRO A 778 -17.87 20.13 13.86
CA PRO A 778 -18.77 19.30 13.06
C PRO A 778 -18.32 17.83 12.87
N LYS A 779 -17.03 17.57 13.11
CA LYS A 779 -16.44 16.21 13.11
C LYS A 779 -17.03 15.34 14.22
N TYR A 780 -17.25 15.88 15.42
CA TYR A 780 -17.69 15.13 16.61
C TYR A 780 -19.09 15.50 17.10
N SER A 781 -19.54 16.73 16.82
CA SER A 781 -20.82 17.25 17.29
C SER A 781 -21.98 16.36 16.83
N ARG A 782 -22.79 15.90 17.80
CA ARG A 782 -23.96 15.00 17.58
C ARG A 782 -23.63 13.68 16.88
N LYS A 783 -22.37 13.25 16.95
CA LYS A 783 -21.85 12.02 16.33
C LYS A 783 -21.30 11.02 17.34
N LEU A 784 -21.09 11.44 18.59
CA LEU A 784 -20.81 10.58 19.74
C LEU A 784 -21.48 11.15 21.00
N ILE A 785 -21.61 10.31 22.02
CA ILE A 785 -22.11 10.75 23.33
C ILE A 785 -20.96 10.86 24.30
N ILE A 786 -20.83 12.00 25.00
CA ILE A 786 -19.80 12.19 26.03
C ILE A 786 -20.47 12.18 27.41
N VAL A 787 -20.03 11.27 28.28
CA VAL A 787 -20.51 11.15 29.66
C VAL A 787 -19.35 11.44 30.62
N LEU A 788 -19.48 12.48 31.43
CA LEU A 788 -18.52 12.82 32.49
C LEU A 788 -19.04 12.32 33.83
N ALA A 789 -18.29 11.47 34.53
CA ALA A 789 -18.69 10.91 35.82
C ALA A 789 -17.77 11.34 36.97
N GLY A 790 -18.36 11.58 38.15
CA GLY A 790 -17.60 11.92 39.35
C GLY A 790 -18.47 12.14 40.59
N TYR A 791 -17.83 12.59 41.67
CA TYR A 791 -18.52 12.99 42.90
C TYR A 791 -19.21 14.34 42.71
N GLU A 792 -20.32 14.56 43.41
CA GLU A 792 -21.17 15.74 43.21
C GLU A 792 -20.42 17.06 43.40
N GLU A 793 -19.75 17.24 44.54
CA GLU A 793 -18.98 18.46 44.84
C GLU A 793 -17.82 18.69 43.87
N ASP A 794 -17.13 17.62 43.47
CA ASP A 794 -15.95 17.71 42.60
C ASP A 794 -16.35 17.99 41.14
N MET A 795 -17.47 17.44 40.68
CA MET A 795 -18.02 17.74 39.36
C MET A 795 -18.54 19.17 39.29
N ASP A 796 -19.12 19.71 40.36
CA ASP A 796 -19.49 21.13 40.43
C ASP A 796 -18.28 22.06 40.31
N ARG A 797 -17.12 21.66 40.86
CA ARG A 797 -15.86 22.38 40.66
C ARG A 797 -15.40 22.32 39.20
N LEU A 798 -15.44 21.15 38.57
CA LEU A 798 -15.11 20.99 37.15
C LEU A 798 -16.01 21.86 36.24
N MET A 799 -17.32 21.93 36.53
CA MET A 799 -18.24 22.77 35.75
C MET A 799 -17.99 24.27 35.91
N ARG A 800 -17.37 24.70 37.02
CA ARG A 800 -16.94 26.09 37.25
C ARG A 800 -15.55 26.39 36.71
N PHE A 801 -14.74 25.36 36.45
CA PHE A 801 -13.36 25.49 35.98
C PHE A 801 -13.27 26.19 34.62
N ASN A 802 -14.20 25.89 33.69
CA ASN A 802 -14.27 26.53 32.38
C ASN A 802 -15.73 26.87 32.02
N PRO A 803 -16.04 28.12 31.60
CA PRO A 803 -17.38 28.53 31.14
C PRO A 803 -17.95 27.64 30.01
N GLY A 804 -17.07 27.08 29.17
CA GLY A 804 -17.43 26.16 28.09
C GLY A 804 -18.05 24.85 28.58
N MET A 805 -17.67 24.37 29.77
CA MET A 805 -18.18 23.12 30.35
C MET A 805 -19.66 23.25 30.74
N LYS A 806 -20.01 24.29 31.50
CA LYS A 806 -21.38 24.50 31.98
C LYS A 806 -22.39 24.71 30.84
N SER A 807 -21.97 25.34 29.74
CA SER A 807 -22.84 25.59 28.59
C SER A 807 -23.05 24.35 27.72
N ARG A 808 -22.01 23.54 27.49
CA ARG A 808 -22.06 22.37 26.61
C ARG A 808 -22.48 21.09 27.32
N PHE A 809 -22.21 20.95 28.62
CA PHE A 809 -22.60 19.80 29.44
C PHE A 809 -23.78 20.14 30.36
N ALA A 810 -24.87 20.65 29.78
CA ALA A 810 -26.02 21.14 30.56
C ALA A 810 -26.92 20.04 31.15
N THR A 811 -26.82 18.79 30.65
CA THR A 811 -27.71 17.70 31.10
C THR A 811 -27.06 16.91 32.23
N GLU A 812 -27.57 17.11 33.44
CA GLU A 812 -27.05 16.47 34.65
C GLU A 812 -27.99 15.36 35.18
N PHE A 813 -27.37 14.27 35.64
CA PHE A 813 -28.02 13.17 36.34
C PHE A 813 -27.37 12.98 37.71
N THR A 814 -28.17 13.12 38.77
CA THR A 814 -27.72 12.92 40.15
C THR A 814 -28.15 11.53 40.63
N PHE A 815 -27.15 10.69 40.89
CA PHE A 815 -27.32 9.34 41.43
C PHE A 815 -27.32 9.41 42.96
N LYS A 816 -28.50 9.28 43.54
CA LYS A 816 -28.69 9.31 44.99
C LYS A 816 -28.20 7.99 45.61
N PRO A 817 -27.63 8.01 46.83
CA PRO A 817 -27.36 6.78 47.55
C PRO A 817 -28.66 6.03 47.83
N LEU A 818 -28.61 4.70 47.79
CA LEU A 818 -29.75 3.84 48.09
C LEU A 818 -30.31 4.13 49.49
N ARG A 819 -31.64 4.25 49.60
CA ARG A 819 -32.32 4.33 50.90
C ARG A 819 -32.26 2.99 51.61
N ALA A 820 -32.44 2.97 52.93
CA ALA A 820 -32.39 1.74 53.73
C ALA A 820 -33.31 0.64 53.21
N GLU A 821 -34.52 0.99 52.75
CA GLU A 821 -35.46 0.06 52.14
C GLU A 821 -34.91 -0.55 50.83
N GLN A 822 -34.34 0.30 49.97
CA GLN A 822 -33.73 -0.10 48.70
C GLN A 822 -32.47 -0.96 48.91
N CYS A 823 -31.68 -0.67 49.95
CA CYS A 823 -30.55 -1.49 50.35
C CYS A 823 -31.00 -2.91 50.73
N LEU A 824 -32.13 -3.04 51.45
CA LEU A 824 -32.67 -4.36 51.82
C LEU A 824 -33.20 -5.11 50.60
N GLU A 825 -33.88 -4.42 49.69
CA GLU A 825 -34.35 -5.01 48.43
C GLU A 825 -33.18 -5.47 47.54
N GLN A 826 -32.13 -4.66 47.42
CA GLN A 826 -30.94 -5.07 46.69
C GLN A 826 -30.23 -6.25 47.38
N LEU A 827 -30.14 -6.25 48.71
CA LEU A 827 -29.59 -7.38 49.45
C LEU A 827 -30.39 -8.67 49.20
N ARG A 828 -31.73 -8.59 49.18
CA ARG A 828 -32.62 -9.70 48.79
C ARG A 828 -32.31 -10.19 47.37
N ALA A 829 -32.15 -9.27 46.41
CA ALA A 829 -31.84 -9.63 45.03
C ALA A 829 -30.46 -10.32 44.89
N VAL A 830 -29.44 -9.86 45.61
CA VAL A 830 -28.08 -10.47 45.59
C VAL A 830 -28.11 -11.89 46.15
N VAL A 831 -28.76 -12.06 47.31
CA VAL A 831 -28.77 -13.30 48.09
C VAL A 831 -29.73 -14.34 47.48
N GLY A 832 -30.82 -13.88 46.86
CA GLY A 832 -31.78 -14.71 46.12
C GLY A 832 -31.19 -15.42 44.89
N LYS A 833 -30.10 -14.90 44.29
CA LYS A 833 -29.39 -15.59 43.18
C LYS A 833 -28.85 -16.96 43.58
N VAL A 834 -28.62 -17.20 44.88
CA VAL A 834 -28.07 -18.45 45.43
C VAL A 834 -29.16 -19.24 46.18
N GLY A 835 -30.44 -18.94 45.95
CA GLY A 835 -31.57 -19.65 46.57
C GLY A 835 -31.86 -19.30 48.03
N ILE A 836 -31.26 -18.21 48.56
CA ILE A 836 -31.52 -17.77 49.94
C ILE A 836 -32.63 -16.70 49.93
N THR A 837 -33.67 -16.93 50.74
CA THR A 837 -34.80 -16.02 50.88
C THR A 837 -34.73 -15.26 52.21
N ILE A 838 -34.71 -13.93 52.16
CA ILE A 838 -34.80 -13.10 53.37
C ILE A 838 -36.28 -12.86 53.67
N GLN A 839 -36.69 -13.07 54.93
CA GLN A 839 -38.05 -12.85 55.41
C GLN A 839 -38.63 -11.50 54.91
N ASN A 840 -39.92 -11.50 54.56
CA ASN A 840 -40.57 -10.28 54.08
C ASN A 840 -40.69 -9.24 55.21
N THR A 841 -40.51 -7.98 54.89
CA THR A 841 -40.55 -6.86 55.85
C THR A 841 -41.93 -6.70 56.47
N ARG A 842 -42.99 -7.13 55.76
CA ARG A 842 -44.38 -7.14 56.26
C ARG A 842 -44.63 -8.20 57.33
N GLU A 843 -43.85 -9.27 57.34
CA GLU A 843 -43.97 -10.41 58.27
C GLU A 843 -43.09 -10.25 59.52
N MET A 844 -42.21 -9.24 59.55
CA MET A 844 -41.40 -8.91 60.71
C MET A 844 -42.19 -8.12 61.75
N ASP A 845 -41.88 -8.29 63.04
CA ASP A 845 -42.41 -7.45 64.10
C ASP A 845 -41.90 -6.00 63.97
N SER A 846 -42.68 -5.04 64.48
CA SER A 846 -42.38 -3.60 64.33
C SER A 846 -41.03 -3.20 64.92
N ALA A 847 -40.58 -3.87 65.98
CA ALA A 847 -39.29 -3.61 66.62
C ALA A 847 -38.11 -4.11 65.76
N THR A 848 -38.18 -5.35 65.25
CA THR A 848 -37.17 -5.91 64.34
C THR A 848 -37.06 -5.10 63.06
N ARG A 849 -38.18 -4.70 62.44
CA ARG A 849 -38.17 -3.86 61.22
C ARG A 849 -37.52 -2.50 61.47
N GLY A 850 -37.88 -1.82 62.56
CA GLY A 850 -37.30 -0.54 62.94
C GLY A 850 -35.80 -0.62 63.20
N ASN A 851 -35.35 -1.67 63.89
CA ASN A 851 -33.92 -1.91 64.15
C ASN A 851 -33.13 -2.23 62.88
N LEU A 852 -33.65 -3.08 61.99
CA LEU A 852 -33.01 -3.41 60.71
C LEU A 852 -32.84 -2.16 59.83
N MET A 853 -33.91 -1.36 59.68
CA MET A 853 -33.87 -0.11 58.92
C MET A 853 -32.97 0.93 59.57
N GLY A 854 -32.95 1.01 60.91
CA GLY A 854 -32.02 1.83 61.67
C GLY A 854 -30.56 1.44 61.44
N THR A 855 -30.24 0.15 61.44
CA THR A 855 -28.87 -0.35 61.19
C THR A 855 -28.44 -0.07 59.74
N LEU A 856 -29.29 -0.34 58.76
CA LEU A 856 -28.99 -0.01 57.35
C LEU A 856 -28.84 1.49 57.11
N SER A 857 -29.63 2.32 57.81
CA SER A 857 -29.50 3.78 57.75
C SER A 857 -28.20 4.27 58.38
N ARG A 858 -27.76 3.66 59.49
CA ARG A 858 -26.46 3.97 60.13
C ARG A 858 -25.29 3.58 59.24
N LEU A 859 -25.36 2.41 58.60
CA LEU A 859 -24.37 1.96 57.63
C LEU A 859 -24.28 2.90 56.41
N ASN A 860 -25.42 3.42 55.95
CA ASN A 860 -25.46 4.38 54.85
C ASN A 860 -24.77 5.72 55.19
N GLY A 861 -24.64 6.04 56.47
CA GLY A 861 -23.95 7.24 56.97
C GLY A 861 -22.47 7.05 57.30
N GLU A 862 -21.91 5.84 57.20
CA GLU A 862 -20.50 5.57 57.51
C GLU A 862 -19.55 6.11 56.43
N LYS A 863 -18.40 6.65 56.85
CA LYS A 863 -17.29 6.98 55.94
C LYS A 863 -16.77 5.70 55.28
N GLY A 864 -16.97 5.57 53.97
CA GLY A 864 -16.56 4.40 53.18
C GLY A 864 -17.72 3.53 52.67
N TRP A 865 -18.97 3.88 52.95
CA TRP A 865 -20.13 3.23 52.35
C TRP A 865 -20.30 3.61 50.87
N ALA A 866 -20.09 2.65 49.98
CA ALA A 866 -20.19 2.80 48.52
C ALA A 866 -21.55 2.31 47.98
N SER A 867 -22.63 2.59 48.73
CA SER A 867 -24.02 2.27 48.39
C SER A 867 -24.19 0.84 47.86
N GLY A 868 -24.54 0.65 46.58
CA GLY A 868 -24.80 -0.67 45.99
C GLY A 868 -23.62 -1.65 46.09
N ARG A 869 -22.38 -1.17 45.91
CA ARG A 869 -21.18 -2.02 46.03
C ARG A 869 -20.99 -2.54 47.45
N SER A 870 -21.29 -1.70 48.45
CA SER A 870 -21.23 -2.11 49.86
C SER A 870 -22.35 -3.11 50.21
N VAL A 871 -23.53 -2.96 49.61
CA VAL A 871 -24.64 -3.93 49.76
C VAL A 871 -24.28 -5.28 49.13
N GLU A 872 -23.63 -5.30 47.97
CA GLU A 872 -23.11 -6.52 47.35
C GLU A 872 -22.08 -7.22 48.24
N THR A 873 -21.08 -6.49 48.74
CA THR A 873 -20.08 -7.04 49.68
C THR A 873 -20.73 -7.55 50.97
N LEU A 874 -21.77 -6.89 51.47
CA LEU A 874 -22.55 -7.40 52.60
C LEU A 874 -23.30 -8.69 52.24
N GLY A 875 -23.89 -8.76 51.05
CA GLY A 875 -24.53 -9.95 50.52
C GLY A 875 -23.57 -11.13 50.42
N GLU A 876 -22.38 -10.93 49.86
CA GLU A 876 -21.33 -11.96 49.78
C GLU A 876 -20.93 -12.48 51.18
N LYS A 877 -20.74 -11.56 52.14
CA LYS A 877 -20.44 -11.94 53.53
C LYS A 877 -21.58 -12.70 54.18
N LEU A 878 -22.82 -12.30 53.92
CA LEU A 878 -24.02 -12.97 54.41
C LEU A 878 -24.12 -14.39 53.82
N ILE A 879 -23.95 -14.54 52.51
CA ILE A 879 -23.90 -15.82 51.81
C ILE A 879 -22.81 -16.71 52.42
N ALA A 880 -21.58 -16.20 52.54
CA ALA A 880 -20.45 -16.94 53.10
C ALA A 880 -20.71 -17.37 54.56
N HIS A 881 -21.34 -16.53 55.37
CA HIS A 881 -21.69 -16.86 56.74
C HIS A 881 -22.76 -17.96 56.80
N ILE A 882 -23.82 -17.85 56.00
CA ILE A 882 -24.92 -18.81 55.93
C ILE A 882 -24.40 -20.19 55.51
N PHE A 883 -23.69 -20.27 54.37
CA PHE A 883 -23.17 -21.56 53.89
C PHE A 883 -22.11 -22.16 54.83
N LYS A 884 -21.30 -21.34 55.51
CA LYS A 884 -20.37 -21.80 56.54
C LYS A 884 -21.11 -22.38 57.76
N GLU A 885 -22.21 -21.78 58.19
CA GLU A 885 -23.05 -22.34 59.24
C GLU A 885 -23.75 -23.63 58.79
N CYS A 886 -24.26 -23.69 57.56
CA CYS A 886 -24.84 -24.91 56.97
C CYS A 886 -23.86 -26.09 57.02
N ALA A 887 -22.60 -25.84 56.63
CA ALA A 887 -21.55 -26.85 56.68
C ALA A 887 -21.20 -27.29 58.12
N MET A 888 -21.12 -26.34 59.07
CA MET A 888 -20.79 -26.67 60.47
C MET A 888 -21.92 -27.42 61.20
N LYS A 889 -23.18 -27.14 60.86
CA LYS A 889 -24.36 -27.71 61.53
C LYS A 889 -24.99 -28.89 60.77
N GLY A 890 -24.49 -29.22 59.57
CA GLY A 890 -24.94 -30.37 58.76
C GLY A 890 -26.33 -30.20 58.14
N TYR A 891 -26.70 -28.98 57.74
CA TYR A 891 -28.01 -28.71 57.14
C TYR A 891 -28.06 -29.07 55.64
N THR A 892 -29.10 -29.80 55.23
CA THR A 892 -29.29 -30.31 53.84
C THR A 892 -30.65 -29.95 53.23
N GLY A 893 -31.37 -28.97 53.78
CA GLY A 893 -32.69 -28.56 53.27
C GLY A 893 -32.62 -27.70 52.01
N ASP A 894 -33.65 -27.81 51.15
CA ASP A 894 -33.75 -27.11 49.86
C ASP A 894 -34.07 -25.60 49.97
N GLU A 895 -34.66 -25.14 51.08
CA GLU A 895 -35.01 -23.73 51.29
C GLU A 895 -34.21 -23.10 52.44
N LEU A 896 -33.36 -22.12 52.11
CA LEU A 896 -32.60 -21.32 53.07
C LEU A 896 -33.32 -20.00 53.34
N ILE A 897 -34.01 -19.91 54.49
CA ILE A 897 -34.74 -18.69 54.89
C ILE A 897 -34.00 -17.98 56.03
N VAL A 898 -33.72 -16.69 55.87
CA VAL A 898 -33.09 -15.84 56.89
C VAL A 898 -34.15 -14.96 57.54
N THR A 899 -34.35 -15.11 58.85
CA THR A 899 -35.29 -14.28 59.61
C THR A 899 -34.75 -12.88 59.86
N GLY A 900 -35.64 -11.90 60.11
CA GLY A 900 -35.23 -10.52 60.39
C GLY A 900 -34.29 -10.38 61.60
N LYS A 901 -34.46 -11.22 62.64
CA LYS A 901 -33.62 -11.22 63.85
C LYS A 901 -32.22 -11.78 63.59
N GLU A 902 -32.12 -12.83 62.78
CA GLU A 902 -30.84 -13.41 62.34
C GLU A 902 -30.08 -12.42 61.44
N LEU A 903 -30.78 -11.79 60.49
CA LEU A 903 -30.18 -10.79 59.61
C LEU A 903 -29.58 -9.62 60.42
N ILE A 904 -30.31 -9.13 61.42
CA ILE A 904 -29.82 -8.09 62.33
C ILE A 904 -28.58 -8.58 63.08
N THR A 905 -28.61 -9.80 63.62
CA THR A 905 -27.48 -10.38 64.38
C THR A 905 -26.22 -10.50 63.52
N ILE A 906 -26.37 -10.97 62.27
CA ILE A 906 -25.26 -11.11 61.32
C ILE A 906 -24.72 -9.75 60.89
N LEU A 907 -25.61 -8.77 60.63
CA LEU A 907 -25.21 -7.41 60.30
C LEU A 907 -24.51 -6.70 61.47
N PHE A 908 -25.01 -6.84 62.71
CA PHE A 908 -24.36 -6.30 63.92
C PHE A 908 -23.02 -6.98 64.20
N GLY A 909 -22.91 -8.30 64.04
CA GLY A 909 -21.64 -9.03 64.15
C GLY A 909 -20.61 -8.57 63.11
N SER A 910 -21.06 -8.24 61.91
CA SER A 910 -20.21 -7.70 60.83
C SER A 910 -19.72 -6.27 61.10
N VAL A 911 -20.52 -5.46 61.80
CA VAL A 911 -20.17 -4.10 62.24
C VAL A 911 -19.17 -4.13 63.41
N ILE A 912 -19.37 -5.03 64.38
CA ILE A 912 -18.49 -5.18 65.56
C ILE A 912 -17.15 -5.85 65.20
N ALA A 913 -17.13 -6.79 64.24
CA ALA A 913 -15.90 -7.46 63.80
C ALA A 913 -14.83 -6.51 63.20
N ARG A 914 -15.18 -5.27 62.84
CA ARG A 914 -14.20 -4.24 62.47
C ARG A 914 -13.46 -3.62 63.67
N HIS A 915 -13.90 -3.87 64.90
CA HIS A 915 -13.33 -3.32 66.16
C HIS A 915 -12.90 -4.39 67.19
N GLY A 916 -12.72 -5.64 66.77
CA GLY A 916 -12.19 -6.70 67.65
C GLY A 916 -13.16 -7.86 67.81
N ALA A 917 -12.62 -9.06 67.70
CA ALA A 917 -13.38 -10.31 67.66
C ALA A 917 -14.03 -10.63 69.01
N ALA A 918 -15.36 -10.74 69.04
CA ALA A 918 -16.10 -11.42 70.09
C ALA A 918 -17.00 -12.50 69.46
N ARG A 919 -16.89 -13.74 69.95
CA ARG A 919 -17.76 -14.86 69.58
C ARG A 919 -19.16 -14.62 70.16
N PHE A 920 -20.19 -14.69 69.32
CA PHE A 920 -21.58 -14.69 69.76
C PHE A 920 -22.24 -16.02 69.37
N ASN A 921 -22.84 -16.68 70.36
CA ASN A 921 -23.72 -17.84 70.19
C ASN A 921 -25.09 -17.35 69.70
N SER A 922 -25.54 -17.78 68.52
CA SER A 922 -26.92 -17.62 68.05
C SER A 922 -27.64 -18.99 68.00
N GLY A 923 -28.88 -19.00 68.51
CA GLY A 923 -29.82 -20.13 68.54
C GLY A 923 -30.36 -20.55 67.17
N PRO A 924 -31.33 -21.48 67.13
CA PRO A 924 -31.59 -22.34 65.96
C PRO A 924 -32.03 -21.52 64.75
N MET A 925 -31.44 -21.83 63.59
CA MET A 925 -31.93 -21.38 62.28
C MET A 925 -33.41 -21.70 62.20
N GLY A 926 -34.24 -20.68 61.94
CA GLY A 926 -35.68 -20.83 61.71
C GLY A 926 -36.01 -21.53 60.39
N ALA A 927 -35.46 -22.72 60.14
CA ALA A 927 -35.88 -23.56 59.03
C ALA A 927 -37.11 -24.36 59.46
N ARG A 928 -38.27 -24.00 58.89
CA ARG A 928 -39.41 -24.92 58.87
C ARG A 928 -38.97 -26.13 58.03
N GLN A 929 -38.89 -27.27 58.71
CA GLN A 929 -38.43 -28.59 58.24
C GLN A 929 -36.91 -28.73 58.04
N ILE A 930 -36.21 -29.10 59.11
CA ILE A 930 -34.89 -29.73 59.03
C ILE A 930 -35.09 -31.21 59.38
N LYS A 931 -34.88 -32.10 58.41
CA LYS A 931 -34.39 -33.45 58.73
C LYS A 931 -32.89 -33.31 58.98
N THR A 932 -32.44 -33.70 60.16
CA THR A 932 -31.01 -33.79 60.47
C THR A 932 -30.41 -34.99 59.74
N LEU A 933 -29.10 -35.01 59.49
CA LEU A 933 -28.40 -36.17 58.92
C LEU A 933 -28.65 -37.47 59.73
N LYS A 934 -28.95 -37.34 61.03
CA LYS A 934 -29.38 -38.45 61.90
C LYS A 934 -30.77 -39.01 61.56
N ASP A 935 -31.62 -38.21 60.93
CA ASP A 935 -32.98 -38.62 60.53
C ASP A 935 -33.00 -39.37 59.17
N LEU A 936 -31.86 -39.41 58.47
CA LEU A 936 -31.68 -40.11 57.18
C LEU A 936 -30.98 -41.47 57.31
N GLU A 937 -30.35 -41.78 58.45
CA GLU A 937 -29.68 -43.07 58.70
C GLU A 937 -30.64 -44.20 59.13
N GLY A 938 -31.96 -43.97 59.13
CA GLY A 938 -32.98 -44.88 59.67
C GLY A 938 -33.84 -45.65 58.67
N TYR A 939 -33.44 -45.77 57.40
CA TYR A 939 -34.15 -46.59 56.41
C TYR A 939 -33.14 -47.35 55.53
N GLU A 940 -32.87 -48.61 55.91
CA GLU A 940 -32.38 -49.66 55.00
C GLU A 940 -33.51 -50.20 54.13
#